data_AF-A0A977KVS4-F1
#
_entry.id   AF-A0A977KVS4-F1
#
_cell.length_a   1.000
_cell.length_b   1.000
_cell.length_c   1.000
_cell.angle_alpha   90.00
_cell.angle_beta   90.00
_cell.angle_gamma   90.00
#
_symmetry.space_group_name_H-M   'P 1'
#
loop_
_entity.id
_entity.type
_entity.pdbx_description
1 polymer ?
#
loop_
_entity_poly.entity_id
_entity_poly.type
_entity_poly.pdbx_seq_one_letter_code
_entity_poly.pdbx_strand_id
1 'polypeptide(L)'
;MTTNPFSPILNTAVESIITLAVAPISVSEDGINNLIYTFTRTGATTNALTVKYDLTGTADSTDYTGAIPGTGKTITFAVGSSTAIVTIDPKSDIQEESDETVVLTLATGTGYTIGTTGAVTGTILTDDYPIKQWTKLLGTSGVDRAFGLTTGNDGAIYVSGYTNGNLDGQTNSGGYDAFITQYNPDGTKVWTKLLGTGNNDFAYALTTGNDGAIYVSGYTEGNLDGQTYSGGADAFLTKYNPDGTKAWTKLLGTGGSNQANGLTTGNDGAIYVSGFTSGNLDGQTNSGSYDAFVTKYNPDGTKVWTKFLGTSSDDRANALTTGNDGAIYVSGVISGNLDGQTHSGGGYDAFITKYNPDGTKVWTKLLGTNGDDGANALTTGNDGAIYVSGFTSGNLDGQTNSGSYDAFITKYNPDGTKVWTKLLGTSGFDQANALTTGNDGTIYVSGYTEGNLDGQTYSGGYGDAFITKYNPDGTKVWTKLLGTSGDDSVNALTTGKDGAIYSSGYTSGNLDGQTNSGSNDAFVTKYQDAPAVTITLAVAPASVTEDGTPNLVYTFTRTEATTNALTVSYKVGGTATLNTDYSQSGAASFTATTGSITFAAGSATAALTINPTVDTTIENNETVILTLASDVGYVVGTTTAVTGTITNDDFPSLSINDISVIEGKDPNAVLLVSLSSPSSQNITVNYTTTALTATANSDYTTSTGTLTIAPNSTLATISIPILNDNTNESNEFFIVTLSNPVNATLNPNASFGEVMISDTWFSALSRTLPEGVENLTLMGTAANGTGNSGNNVLTGNSANNTLNGGGGNDTLNGSTGVDTLIGGLGNDIFQIDSTTDVITENVSEGTDTIQSSVTFSLATFPNIENLTLTGSSAINGTGNTANNVLTGNGANNLLSGDTGNDILTGAAGKDTLTGGAGIDKFGYKTLTDSLLANYDLITDFNATTGNDLFLVTTARAGFTTGLTVNTLDAAGIGAKLTTTNFAANYAAQFTFTSGTTTRTFVAINDAIAGFNASTDSIVEVTGLTGTLVIGNFVTA
;
A
#
# COMPACT_ATOMS: atom_id res chain seq x y z
N MET A 1 -0.47 80.69 -0.34
CA MET A 1 -1.87 80.48 -0.77
C MET A 1 -1.81 79.79 -2.12
N THR A 2 -1.59 78.46 -2.14
CA THR A 2 -2.60 77.38 -2.16
C THR A 2 -3.34 77.27 -3.50
N THR A 3 -2.89 76.34 -4.36
CA THR A 3 -3.76 75.60 -5.27
C THR A 3 -3.34 74.12 -5.26
N ASN A 4 -4.37 73.29 -5.20
CA ASN A 4 -4.45 71.91 -4.73
C ASN A 4 -4.45 70.93 -5.94
N PRO A 5 -3.78 69.77 -5.89
CA PRO A 5 -3.87 68.75 -6.93
C PRO A 5 -4.67 67.54 -6.43
N PHE A 6 -5.90 67.32 -6.92
CA PHE A 6 -6.53 65.99 -6.85
C PHE A 6 -7.43 65.75 -8.06
N SER A 7 -7.04 64.78 -8.89
CA SER A 7 -7.92 64.13 -9.86
C SER A 7 -8.93 63.24 -9.12
N PRO A 8 -10.21 63.20 -9.55
CA PRO A 8 -11.16 62.24 -9.00
C PRO A 8 -10.87 60.84 -9.54
N ILE A 9 -10.60 59.91 -8.63
CA ILE A 9 -10.65 58.47 -8.91
C ILE A 9 -12.13 58.11 -9.06
N LEU A 10 -12.50 57.63 -10.24
CA LEU A 10 -13.81 57.04 -10.51
C LEU A 10 -13.94 55.78 -9.65
N ASN A 11 -14.69 55.86 -8.54
CA ASN A 11 -15.06 54.69 -7.74
C ASN A 11 -16.09 53.88 -8.54
N THR A 12 -15.62 52.97 -9.39
CA THR A 12 -16.47 51.94 -9.99
C THR A 12 -16.94 51.04 -8.84
N ALA A 13 -18.20 51.19 -8.42
CA ALA A 13 -18.82 50.28 -7.48
C ALA A 13 -18.66 48.86 -8.03
N VAL A 14 -17.91 48.01 -7.33
CA VAL A 14 -17.74 46.61 -7.69
C VAL A 14 -19.12 45.97 -7.59
N GLU A 15 -19.69 45.58 -8.73
CA GLU A 15 -20.98 44.88 -8.76
C GLU A 15 -20.90 43.61 -7.93
N SER A 16 -22.00 43.27 -7.24
CA SER A 16 -22.01 42.09 -6.38
C SER A 16 -21.94 40.81 -7.22
N ILE A 17 -21.10 39.86 -6.84
CA ILE A 17 -21.04 38.55 -7.48
C ILE A 17 -21.98 37.61 -6.73
N ILE A 18 -22.88 36.92 -7.44
CA ILE A 18 -23.80 35.94 -6.85
C ILE A 18 -23.36 34.54 -7.19
N THR A 19 -23.05 33.76 -6.16
CA THR A 19 -22.87 32.31 -6.27
C THR A 19 -24.07 31.58 -5.68
N LEU A 20 -24.26 30.35 -6.12
CA LEU A 20 -25.34 29.47 -5.72
C LEU A 20 -24.75 28.11 -5.36
N ALA A 21 -25.24 27.53 -4.27
CA ALA A 21 -24.93 26.18 -3.86
C ALA A 21 -26.18 25.53 -3.24
N VAL A 22 -26.26 24.21 -3.28
CA VAL A 22 -27.30 23.43 -2.60
C VAL A 22 -26.62 22.52 -1.58
N ALA A 23 -27.17 22.47 -0.36
CA ALA A 23 -26.69 21.58 0.70
C ALA A 23 -27.86 21.15 1.59
N PRO A 24 -28.06 19.84 1.82
CA PRO A 24 -27.38 18.72 1.15
C PRO A 24 -27.69 18.67 -0.36
N ILE A 25 -26.88 17.95 -1.14
CA ILE A 25 -27.07 17.81 -2.60
C ILE A 25 -28.19 16.82 -2.97
N SER A 26 -28.63 16.02 -2.01
CA SER A 26 -29.76 15.11 -2.12
C SER A 26 -30.47 14.96 -0.77
N VAL A 27 -31.76 14.69 -0.80
CA VAL A 27 -32.62 14.36 0.36
C VAL A 27 -33.57 13.24 -0.02
N SER A 28 -34.01 12.44 0.95
CA SER A 28 -35.08 11.46 0.73
C SER A 28 -36.45 12.15 0.69
N GLU A 29 -37.40 11.49 0.04
CA GLU A 29 -38.82 11.89 0.02
C GLU A 29 -39.55 11.68 1.36
N ASP A 30 -38.84 11.33 2.43
CA ASP A 30 -39.39 11.08 3.77
C ASP A 30 -40.08 12.29 4.45
N GLY A 31 -40.01 13.48 3.84
CA GLY A 31 -40.59 14.73 4.37
C GLY A 31 -39.89 15.25 5.63
N ILE A 32 -38.68 14.76 5.94
CA ILE A 32 -37.91 15.16 7.14
C ILE A 32 -36.82 16.19 6.77
N ASN A 33 -36.17 16.04 5.61
CA ASN A 33 -35.03 16.87 5.21
C ASN A 33 -35.30 17.68 3.93
N ASN A 34 -34.77 18.90 3.90
CA ASN A 34 -35.03 19.86 2.83
C ASN A 34 -33.78 20.08 1.95
N LEU A 35 -33.96 20.28 0.64
CA LEU A 35 -32.89 20.87 -0.18
C LEU A 35 -32.85 22.37 0.09
N ILE A 36 -31.69 22.87 0.53
CA ILE A 36 -31.50 24.29 0.81
C ILE A 36 -30.56 24.89 -0.24
N TYR A 37 -31.14 25.65 -1.15
CA TYR A 37 -30.39 26.44 -2.13
C TYR A 37 -29.98 27.76 -1.51
N THR A 38 -28.69 27.94 -1.25
CA THR A 38 -28.12 29.15 -0.68
C THR A 38 -27.50 30.01 -1.77
N PHE A 39 -28.06 31.20 -1.95
CA PHE A 39 -27.50 32.26 -2.76
C PHE A 39 -26.53 33.05 -1.90
N THR A 40 -25.28 33.20 -2.34
CA THR A 40 -24.25 33.95 -1.62
C THR A 40 -23.84 35.16 -2.44
N ARG A 41 -23.83 36.33 -1.79
CA ARG A 41 -23.45 37.61 -2.38
C ARG A 41 -22.07 38.03 -1.89
N THR A 42 -21.13 38.17 -2.81
CA THR A 42 -19.80 38.73 -2.54
C THR A 42 -19.70 40.14 -3.12
N GLY A 43 -19.67 41.16 -2.26
CA GLY A 43 -19.70 42.58 -2.65
C GLY A 43 -20.40 43.45 -1.59
N ALA A 44 -20.79 44.68 -1.96
CA ALA A 44 -21.41 45.62 -1.02
C ALA A 44 -22.81 45.14 -0.57
N THR A 45 -23.01 44.90 0.72
CA THR A 45 -24.32 44.47 1.29
C THR A 45 -25.20 45.65 1.76
N THR A 46 -24.77 46.89 1.52
CA THR A 46 -25.41 48.11 2.05
C THR A 46 -26.79 48.41 1.50
N ASN A 47 -27.17 47.81 0.36
CA ASN A 47 -28.51 47.90 -0.24
C ASN A 47 -29.06 46.50 -0.49
N ALA A 48 -30.39 46.35 -0.43
CA ALA A 48 -31.06 45.13 -0.87
C ALA A 48 -30.77 44.85 -2.34
N LEU A 49 -30.70 43.57 -2.71
CA LEU A 49 -30.42 43.14 -4.08
C LEU A 49 -31.36 42.02 -4.48
N THR A 50 -32.07 42.20 -5.59
CA THR A 50 -32.96 41.16 -6.15
C THR A 50 -32.24 40.42 -7.26
N VAL A 51 -32.15 39.10 -7.12
CA VAL A 51 -31.52 38.17 -8.05
C VAL A 51 -32.59 37.34 -8.74
N LYS A 52 -32.44 37.14 -10.05
CA LYS A 52 -33.33 36.28 -10.84
C LYS A 52 -32.78 34.86 -10.94
N TYR A 53 -33.68 33.89 -10.92
CA TYR A 53 -33.35 32.49 -11.13
C TYR A 53 -34.50 31.72 -11.81
N ASP A 54 -34.15 30.58 -12.39
CA ASP A 54 -35.09 29.59 -12.90
C ASP A 54 -35.05 28.35 -12.01
N LEU A 55 -36.22 27.77 -11.71
CA LEU A 55 -36.38 26.53 -10.96
C LEU A 55 -37.05 25.49 -11.87
N THR A 56 -36.27 24.53 -12.34
CA THR A 56 -36.67 23.46 -13.28
C THR A 56 -36.28 22.10 -12.69
N GLY A 57 -36.39 21.01 -13.46
CA GLY A 57 -36.04 19.67 -12.99
C GLY A 57 -37.03 18.63 -13.50
N THR A 58 -36.96 17.43 -12.95
CA THR A 58 -37.99 16.39 -13.15
C THR A 58 -39.09 16.47 -12.09
N ALA A 59 -38.77 16.94 -10.87
CA ALA A 59 -39.77 17.17 -9.82
C ALA A 59 -40.68 18.38 -10.14
N ASP A 60 -41.97 18.22 -9.86
CA ASP A 60 -43.01 19.21 -9.97
C ASP A 60 -43.65 19.59 -8.61
N SER A 61 -44.81 20.26 -8.66
CA SER A 61 -45.55 20.68 -7.46
C SER A 61 -46.23 19.54 -6.68
N THR A 62 -46.27 18.32 -7.20
CA THR A 62 -46.72 17.12 -6.47
C THR A 62 -45.66 16.65 -5.48
N ASP A 63 -44.38 16.77 -5.82
CA ASP A 63 -43.29 16.05 -5.13
C ASP A 63 -42.65 16.89 -4.02
N TYR A 64 -42.82 18.22 -4.07
CA TYR A 64 -42.32 19.11 -3.02
C TYR A 64 -43.20 20.33 -2.75
N THR A 65 -42.94 20.98 -1.61
CA THR A 65 -43.44 22.30 -1.23
C THR A 65 -42.28 23.26 -0.93
N GLY A 66 -42.58 24.48 -0.48
CA GLY A 66 -41.56 25.50 -0.15
C GLY A 66 -41.09 26.36 -1.34
N ALA A 67 -41.26 25.89 -2.58
CA ALA A 67 -41.05 26.68 -3.80
C ALA A 67 -42.04 26.31 -4.90
N ILE A 68 -42.13 27.14 -5.95
CA ILE A 68 -42.99 26.89 -7.11
C ILE A 68 -42.10 26.79 -8.36
N PRO A 69 -42.13 25.66 -9.10
CA PRO A 69 -41.40 25.52 -10.36
C PRO A 69 -41.66 26.66 -11.36
N GLY A 70 -40.69 26.93 -12.24
CA GLY A 70 -40.81 27.85 -13.37
C GLY A 70 -39.66 28.83 -13.53
N THR A 71 -39.70 29.60 -14.63
CA THR A 71 -38.66 30.55 -15.01
C THR A 71 -38.95 31.98 -14.51
N GLY A 72 -37.90 32.80 -14.43
CA GLY A 72 -37.98 34.23 -14.09
C GLY A 72 -38.34 34.51 -12.64
N LYS A 73 -38.10 33.56 -11.72
CA LYS A 73 -38.30 33.74 -10.28
C LYS A 73 -37.29 34.74 -9.74
N THR A 74 -37.59 35.32 -8.58
CA THR A 74 -36.69 36.27 -7.92
C THR A 74 -36.52 35.97 -6.46
N ILE A 75 -35.32 36.20 -5.94
CA ILE A 75 -35.01 36.20 -4.51
C ILE A 75 -34.32 37.52 -4.13
N THR A 76 -34.63 38.06 -2.95
CA THR A 76 -34.09 39.34 -2.50
C THR A 76 -33.18 39.15 -1.30
N PHE A 77 -31.93 39.59 -1.41
CA PHE A 77 -31.03 39.77 -0.27
C PHE A 77 -31.49 40.99 0.52
N ALA A 78 -31.76 40.81 1.81
CA ALA A 78 -32.04 41.91 2.72
C ALA A 78 -30.81 42.84 2.87
N VAL A 79 -31.04 44.10 3.26
CA VAL A 79 -29.96 45.04 3.58
C VAL A 79 -29.07 44.44 4.68
N GLY A 80 -27.76 44.43 4.45
CA GLY A 80 -26.77 43.83 5.35
C GLY A 80 -26.59 42.32 5.19
N SER A 81 -27.46 41.61 4.44
CA SER A 81 -27.34 40.16 4.26
C SER A 81 -26.42 39.80 3.10
N SER A 82 -25.53 38.84 3.35
CA SER A 82 -24.71 38.18 2.32
C SER A 82 -25.34 36.89 1.80
N THR A 83 -26.45 36.41 2.38
CA THR A 83 -27.12 35.17 1.99
C THR A 83 -28.63 35.33 1.81
N ALA A 84 -29.20 34.51 0.94
CA ALA A 84 -30.64 34.28 0.82
C ALA A 84 -30.88 32.81 0.46
N ILE A 85 -32.01 32.22 0.88
CA ILE A 85 -32.27 30.79 0.73
C ILE A 85 -33.59 30.50 0.01
N VAL A 86 -33.59 29.46 -0.82
CA VAL A 86 -34.79 28.77 -1.31
C VAL A 86 -34.78 27.37 -0.70
N THR A 87 -35.91 26.99 -0.09
CA THR A 87 -36.10 25.68 0.54
C THR A 87 -37.05 24.85 -0.30
N ILE A 88 -36.63 23.63 -0.62
CA ILE A 88 -37.45 22.60 -1.24
C ILE A 88 -37.74 21.57 -0.15
N ASP A 89 -39.02 21.33 0.11
CA ASP A 89 -39.51 20.46 1.18
C ASP A 89 -40.24 19.26 0.54
N PRO A 90 -39.57 18.11 0.38
CA PRO A 90 -40.15 16.92 -0.25
C PRO A 90 -41.44 16.46 0.43
N LYS A 91 -42.40 15.94 -0.33
CA LYS A 91 -43.64 15.40 0.23
C LYS A 91 -43.54 13.89 0.34
N SER A 92 -43.57 13.38 1.57
CA SER A 92 -43.71 11.93 1.78
C SER A 92 -45.05 11.42 1.27
N ASP A 93 -44.98 10.38 0.44
CA ASP A 93 -46.12 9.54 0.11
C ASP A 93 -45.72 8.06 0.00
N ILE A 94 -46.46 7.28 -0.79
CA ILE A 94 -46.28 5.83 -0.99
C ILE A 94 -46.35 5.46 -2.49
N GLN A 95 -46.29 6.48 -3.35
CA GLN A 95 -46.44 6.36 -4.79
C GLN A 95 -45.07 5.97 -5.37
N GLU A 96 -45.02 4.90 -6.15
CA GLU A 96 -43.74 4.50 -6.75
C GLU A 96 -43.27 5.52 -7.79
N GLU A 97 -42.21 6.23 -7.45
CA GLU A 97 -41.61 7.26 -8.29
C GLU A 97 -40.10 7.02 -8.46
N SER A 98 -39.50 7.70 -9.44
CA SER A 98 -38.05 7.63 -9.67
C SER A 98 -37.36 8.78 -8.95
N ASP A 99 -36.06 8.68 -8.67
CA ASP A 99 -35.28 9.85 -8.20
C ASP A 99 -35.52 11.07 -9.10
N GLU A 100 -35.80 12.19 -8.45
CA GLU A 100 -36.14 13.42 -9.13
C GLU A 100 -35.12 14.52 -8.91
N THR A 101 -34.95 15.35 -9.93
CA THR A 101 -34.05 16.49 -9.87
C THR A 101 -34.82 17.78 -9.65
N VAL A 102 -34.26 18.64 -8.80
CA VAL A 102 -34.60 20.05 -8.69
C VAL A 102 -33.37 20.85 -9.15
N VAL A 103 -33.54 21.72 -10.12
CA VAL A 103 -32.45 22.39 -10.83
C VAL A 103 -32.66 23.89 -10.76
N LEU A 104 -31.71 24.59 -10.12
CA LEU A 104 -31.74 26.04 -9.96
C LEU A 104 -30.63 26.69 -10.78
N THR A 105 -31.01 27.59 -11.69
CA THR A 105 -30.07 28.32 -12.56
C THR A 105 -30.18 29.81 -12.34
N LEU A 106 -29.04 30.49 -12.12
CA LEU A 106 -29.00 31.95 -12.00
C LEU A 106 -29.25 32.60 -13.37
N ALA A 107 -30.16 33.59 -13.40
CA ALA A 107 -30.44 34.36 -14.61
C ALA A 107 -29.79 35.74 -14.55
N THR A 108 -29.53 36.32 -15.72
CA THR A 108 -28.92 37.66 -15.82
C THR A 108 -29.85 38.74 -15.27
N GLY A 109 -29.26 39.74 -14.63
CA GLY A 109 -29.98 40.83 -14.00
C GLY A 109 -29.12 42.08 -13.89
N THR A 110 -29.64 43.09 -13.21
CA THR A 110 -28.98 44.39 -13.01
C THR A 110 -28.41 44.49 -11.61
N GLY A 111 -27.19 45.02 -11.46
CA GLY A 111 -26.58 45.25 -10.14
C GLY A 111 -25.86 44.04 -9.54
N TYR A 112 -25.73 42.96 -10.31
CA TYR A 112 -24.92 41.80 -9.97
C TYR A 112 -24.37 41.09 -11.20
N THR A 113 -23.26 40.37 -11.00
CA THR A 113 -22.72 39.41 -11.96
C THR A 113 -22.92 37.99 -11.44
N ILE A 114 -23.07 37.05 -12.37
CA ILE A 114 -23.26 35.63 -12.04
C ILE A 114 -21.89 35.01 -11.77
N GLY A 115 -21.69 34.55 -10.54
CA GLY A 115 -20.50 33.80 -10.12
C GLY A 115 -20.63 32.30 -10.37
N THR A 116 -21.85 31.73 -10.24
CA THR A 116 -22.13 30.33 -10.59
C THR A 116 -22.80 30.27 -11.95
N THR A 117 -22.03 29.99 -12.99
CA THR A 117 -22.49 30.02 -14.40
C THR A 117 -23.21 28.74 -14.85
N GLY A 118 -23.10 27.65 -14.09
CA GLY A 118 -23.81 26.39 -14.32
C GLY A 118 -25.09 26.28 -13.49
N ALA A 119 -25.96 25.35 -13.88
CA ALA A 119 -27.10 24.96 -13.07
C ALA A 119 -26.64 24.25 -11.78
N VAL A 120 -27.33 24.49 -10.68
CA VAL A 120 -27.12 23.80 -9.40
C VAL A 120 -28.26 22.82 -9.21
N THR A 121 -27.92 21.53 -9.14
CA THR A 121 -28.89 20.44 -9.05
C THR A 121 -28.90 19.85 -7.66
N GLY A 122 -30.09 19.71 -7.09
CA GLY A 122 -30.39 18.91 -5.92
C GLY A 122 -31.29 17.75 -6.35
N THR A 123 -31.25 16.65 -5.60
CA THR A 123 -32.00 15.42 -5.94
C THR A 123 -32.94 15.06 -4.79
N ILE A 124 -34.20 14.77 -5.10
CA ILE A 124 -35.15 14.11 -4.20
C ILE A 124 -35.03 12.63 -4.52
N LEU A 125 -34.60 11.83 -3.54
CA LEU A 125 -34.39 10.40 -3.66
C LEU A 125 -35.67 9.68 -3.25
N THR A 126 -36.12 8.73 -4.07
CA THR A 126 -37.28 7.90 -3.71
C THR A 126 -36.95 7.03 -2.48
N ASP A 127 -37.89 6.92 -1.56
CA ASP A 127 -37.85 5.98 -0.43
C ASP A 127 -38.93 4.89 -0.51
N ASP A 128 -39.64 4.80 -1.64
CA ASP A 128 -40.67 3.80 -1.92
C ASP A 128 -40.07 2.47 -2.34
N TYR A 129 -39.76 1.64 -1.34
CA TYR A 129 -39.26 0.28 -1.57
C TYR A 129 -40.34 -0.78 -1.36
N PRO A 130 -40.34 -1.84 -2.20
CA PRO A 130 -39.31 -2.18 -3.17
C PRO A 130 -39.53 -1.55 -4.55
N ILE A 131 -38.45 -1.19 -5.26
CA ILE A 131 -38.51 -0.59 -6.60
C ILE A 131 -38.66 -1.68 -7.66
N LYS A 132 -39.73 -1.61 -8.47
CA LYS A 132 -39.93 -2.51 -9.62
C LYS A 132 -38.82 -2.32 -10.67
N GLN A 133 -38.15 -3.41 -11.05
CA GLN A 133 -37.17 -3.41 -12.14
C GLN A 133 -37.82 -3.79 -13.47
N TRP A 134 -38.57 -4.90 -13.49
CA TRP A 134 -39.31 -5.34 -14.67
C TRP A 134 -40.40 -6.37 -14.31
N THR A 135 -41.39 -6.48 -15.19
CA THR A 135 -42.44 -7.52 -15.18
C THR A 135 -42.52 -8.17 -16.56
N LYS A 136 -42.68 -9.50 -16.62
CA LYS A 136 -42.86 -10.26 -17.87
C LYS A 136 -44.08 -11.16 -17.75
N LEU A 137 -44.98 -11.05 -18.72
CA LEU A 137 -46.08 -12.01 -18.90
C LEU A 137 -45.66 -13.11 -19.88
N LEU A 138 -46.15 -14.32 -19.60
CA LEU A 138 -45.95 -15.53 -20.37
C LEU A 138 -47.29 -16.26 -20.41
N GLY A 139 -47.93 -16.27 -21.57
CA GLY A 139 -49.22 -16.93 -21.69
C GLY A 139 -49.70 -17.07 -23.13
N THR A 140 -50.84 -17.72 -23.25
CA THR A 140 -51.55 -18.02 -24.49
C THR A 140 -52.95 -17.40 -24.42
N SER A 141 -53.85 -17.74 -25.34
CA SER A 141 -55.26 -17.33 -25.20
C SER A 141 -56.03 -18.06 -24.09
N GLY A 142 -55.37 -19.03 -23.43
CA GLY A 142 -55.98 -19.93 -22.47
C GLY A 142 -55.63 -19.62 -21.02
N VAL A 143 -55.31 -20.66 -20.25
CA VAL A 143 -54.93 -20.58 -18.84
C VAL A 143 -53.47 -21.00 -18.73
N ASP A 144 -52.67 -20.04 -18.28
CA ASP A 144 -51.23 -20.17 -18.08
C ASP A 144 -50.93 -19.70 -16.65
N ARG A 145 -50.27 -20.54 -15.84
CA ARG A 145 -49.95 -20.20 -14.45
C ARG A 145 -48.57 -20.67 -14.06
N ALA A 146 -47.80 -19.81 -13.39
CA ALA A 146 -46.53 -20.19 -12.75
C ALA A 146 -46.74 -20.57 -11.27
N PHE A 147 -46.01 -21.59 -10.83
CA PHE A 147 -46.04 -22.13 -9.47
C PHE A 147 -44.65 -22.38 -8.87
N GLY A 148 -43.61 -22.53 -9.69
CA GLY A 148 -42.23 -22.72 -9.22
C GLY A 148 -41.31 -21.63 -9.73
N LEU A 149 -40.38 -21.21 -8.89
CA LEU A 149 -39.40 -20.16 -9.18
C LEU A 149 -38.10 -20.43 -8.43
N THR A 150 -36.97 -20.31 -9.10
CA THR A 150 -35.64 -20.39 -8.48
C THR A 150 -34.62 -19.59 -9.29
N THR A 151 -33.50 -19.26 -8.65
CA THR A 151 -32.32 -18.71 -9.35
C THR A 151 -31.23 -19.77 -9.53
N GLY A 152 -30.47 -19.64 -10.61
CA GLY A 152 -29.29 -20.43 -10.90
C GLY A 152 -28.03 -19.84 -10.26
N ASN A 153 -26.96 -20.64 -10.19
CA ASN A 153 -25.67 -20.16 -9.70
C ASN A 153 -25.05 -19.05 -10.57
N ASP A 154 -25.47 -18.93 -11.82
CA ASP A 154 -25.11 -17.89 -12.78
C ASP A 154 -26.05 -16.67 -12.73
N GLY A 155 -27.07 -16.69 -11.86
CA GLY A 155 -28.08 -15.66 -11.76
C GLY A 155 -29.27 -15.84 -12.72
N ALA A 156 -29.28 -16.89 -13.55
CA ALA A 156 -30.44 -17.17 -14.40
C ALA A 156 -31.70 -17.41 -13.57
N ILE A 157 -32.86 -16.99 -14.08
CA ILE A 157 -34.15 -17.13 -13.41
C ILE A 157 -34.92 -18.23 -14.11
N TYR A 158 -35.35 -19.24 -13.36
CA TYR A 158 -36.13 -20.34 -13.90
C TYR A 158 -37.53 -20.31 -13.31
N VAL A 159 -38.54 -20.44 -14.18
CA VAL A 159 -39.96 -20.44 -13.82
C VAL A 159 -40.59 -21.73 -14.33
N SER A 160 -41.41 -22.38 -13.51
CA SER A 160 -42.19 -23.56 -13.93
C SER A 160 -43.67 -23.38 -13.66
N GLY A 161 -44.49 -24.02 -14.48
CA GLY A 161 -45.93 -23.93 -14.37
C GLY A 161 -46.64 -24.85 -15.35
N TYR A 162 -47.85 -24.48 -15.77
CA TYR A 162 -48.60 -25.21 -16.79
C TYR A 162 -49.35 -24.27 -17.73
N THR A 163 -49.64 -24.79 -18.93
CA THR A 163 -50.37 -24.11 -20.01
C THR A 163 -51.31 -25.08 -20.72
N ASN A 164 -52.49 -24.63 -21.17
CA ASN A 164 -53.36 -25.40 -22.07
C ASN A 164 -53.25 -24.99 -23.55
N GLY A 165 -52.22 -24.22 -23.89
CA GLY A 165 -52.00 -23.71 -25.24
C GLY A 165 -50.58 -23.94 -25.75
N ASN A 166 -50.38 -23.68 -27.03
CA ASN A 166 -49.05 -23.66 -27.63
C ASN A 166 -48.28 -22.46 -27.10
N LEU A 167 -47.19 -22.71 -26.37
CA LEU A 167 -46.40 -21.67 -25.71
C LEU A 167 -45.03 -21.53 -26.38
N ASP A 168 -44.67 -20.32 -26.80
CA ASP A 168 -43.34 -19.99 -27.35
C ASP A 168 -42.86 -20.91 -28.50
N GLY A 169 -43.77 -21.32 -29.38
CA GLY A 169 -43.47 -22.19 -30.51
C GLY A 169 -43.36 -23.68 -30.17
N GLN A 170 -43.58 -24.06 -28.91
CA GLN A 170 -43.79 -25.44 -28.49
C GLN A 170 -45.26 -25.83 -28.69
N THR A 171 -45.50 -27.10 -29.04
CA THR A 171 -46.86 -27.62 -29.23
C THR A 171 -47.35 -28.27 -27.94
N ASN A 172 -48.55 -27.89 -27.49
CA ASN A 172 -49.23 -28.56 -26.37
C ASN A 172 -49.69 -29.95 -26.81
N SER A 173 -49.47 -30.95 -25.95
CA SER A 173 -49.64 -32.37 -26.26
C SER A 173 -51.03 -32.90 -25.90
N GLY A 174 -51.87 -32.13 -25.19
CA GLY A 174 -53.09 -32.61 -24.56
C GLY A 174 -53.94 -31.55 -23.86
N GLY A 175 -54.21 -31.75 -22.57
CA GLY A 175 -55.05 -30.88 -21.76
C GLY A 175 -54.26 -29.67 -21.24
N TYR A 176 -53.50 -29.89 -20.18
CA TYR A 176 -52.51 -28.95 -19.66
C TYR A 176 -51.14 -29.58 -19.78
N ASP A 177 -50.15 -28.85 -20.30
CA ASP A 177 -48.76 -29.28 -20.33
C ASP A 177 -47.96 -28.47 -19.32
N ALA A 178 -47.04 -29.13 -18.61
CA ALA A 178 -46.09 -28.45 -17.75
C ALA A 178 -45.11 -27.64 -18.60
N PHE A 179 -44.72 -26.46 -18.15
CA PHE A 179 -43.68 -25.66 -18.80
C PHE A 179 -42.53 -25.32 -17.86
N ILE A 180 -41.39 -25.04 -18.47
CA ILE A 180 -40.21 -24.47 -17.82
C ILE A 180 -39.66 -23.37 -18.73
N THR A 181 -39.40 -22.20 -18.17
CA THR A 181 -38.88 -21.05 -18.90
C THR A 181 -37.67 -20.48 -18.16
N GLN A 182 -36.61 -20.18 -18.91
CA GLN A 182 -35.43 -19.48 -18.40
C GLN A 182 -35.45 -18.02 -18.84
N TYR A 183 -35.13 -17.12 -17.91
CA TYR A 183 -34.86 -15.71 -18.14
C TYR A 183 -33.44 -15.35 -17.67
N ASN A 184 -32.83 -14.36 -18.30
CA ASN A 184 -31.65 -13.69 -17.77
C ASN A 184 -32.06 -12.74 -16.61
N PRO A 185 -31.10 -12.29 -15.76
CA PRO A 185 -31.37 -11.34 -14.68
C PRO A 185 -32.05 -10.03 -15.12
N ASP A 186 -31.88 -9.62 -16.38
CA ASP A 186 -32.47 -8.43 -16.99
C ASP A 186 -33.92 -8.65 -17.51
N GLY A 187 -34.46 -9.86 -17.33
CA GLY A 187 -35.80 -10.24 -17.75
C GLY A 187 -35.91 -10.64 -19.23
N THR A 188 -34.80 -10.74 -19.95
CA THR A 188 -34.82 -11.29 -21.32
C THR A 188 -35.03 -12.80 -21.28
N LYS A 189 -36.05 -13.29 -22.00
CA LYS A 189 -36.38 -14.72 -22.07
C LYS A 189 -35.35 -15.45 -22.94
N VAL A 190 -34.84 -16.57 -22.44
CA VAL A 190 -33.83 -17.39 -23.12
C VAL A 190 -34.49 -18.54 -23.89
N TRP A 191 -35.28 -19.37 -23.21
CA TRP A 191 -36.02 -20.47 -23.83
C TRP A 191 -37.23 -20.90 -22.97
N THR A 192 -38.16 -21.60 -23.62
CA THR A 192 -39.30 -22.30 -22.99
C THR A 192 -39.33 -23.76 -23.44
N LYS A 193 -39.62 -24.68 -22.52
CA LYS A 193 -39.80 -26.12 -22.79
C LYS A 193 -41.17 -26.56 -22.27
N LEU A 194 -41.91 -27.30 -23.10
CA LEU A 194 -43.12 -28.02 -22.65
C LEU A 194 -42.78 -29.47 -22.32
N LEU A 195 -43.47 -29.99 -21.32
CA LEU A 195 -43.40 -31.34 -20.80
C LEU A 195 -44.84 -31.80 -20.54
N GLY A 196 -45.37 -32.66 -21.38
CA GLY A 196 -46.75 -33.11 -21.22
C GLY A 196 -47.11 -34.32 -22.06
N THR A 197 -48.33 -34.78 -21.86
CA THR A 197 -48.94 -35.97 -22.44
C THR A 197 -50.27 -35.59 -23.12
N GLY A 198 -51.05 -36.58 -23.54
CA GLY A 198 -52.41 -36.33 -24.05
C GLY A 198 -53.42 -35.85 -23.00
N ASN A 199 -53.05 -35.84 -21.72
CA ASN A 199 -53.90 -35.46 -20.59
C ASN A 199 -53.31 -34.24 -19.87
N ASN A 200 -53.47 -34.19 -18.55
CA ASN A 200 -53.04 -33.10 -17.69
C ASN A 200 -51.67 -33.37 -17.08
N ASP A 201 -50.80 -32.38 -17.19
CA ASP A 201 -49.42 -32.38 -16.72
C ASP A 201 -49.13 -31.02 -16.08
N PHE A 202 -48.76 -31.03 -14.81
CA PHE A 202 -48.62 -29.82 -13.99
C PHE A 202 -47.23 -29.81 -13.36
N ALA A 203 -46.50 -28.69 -13.45
CA ALA A 203 -45.27 -28.47 -12.68
C ALA A 203 -45.54 -27.48 -11.55
N TYR A 204 -45.36 -27.92 -10.30
CA TYR A 204 -45.61 -27.11 -9.10
C TYR A 204 -44.34 -26.61 -8.42
N ALA A 205 -43.24 -27.35 -8.53
CA ALA A 205 -42.00 -26.99 -7.85
C ALA A 205 -40.78 -27.15 -8.76
N LEU A 206 -39.78 -26.33 -8.49
CA LEU A 206 -38.58 -26.15 -9.30
C LEU A 206 -37.42 -25.75 -8.39
N THR A 207 -36.24 -26.32 -8.64
CA THR A 207 -35.00 -25.98 -7.92
C THR A 207 -33.78 -26.20 -8.81
N THR A 208 -32.63 -25.68 -8.41
CA THR A 208 -31.35 -25.90 -9.07
C THR A 208 -30.40 -26.72 -8.19
N GLY A 209 -29.53 -27.52 -8.81
CA GLY A 209 -28.45 -28.23 -8.14
C GLY A 209 -27.17 -27.41 -8.10
N ASN A 210 -26.23 -27.83 -7.25
CA ASN A 210 -24.87 -27.24 -7.19
C ASN A 210 -24.11 -27.33 -8.53
N ASP A 211 -24.46 -28.30 -9.38
CA ASP A 211 -23.95 -28.49 -10.74
C ASP A 211 -24.65 -27.60 -11.79
N GLY A 212 -25.60 -26.76 -11.38
CA GLY A 212 -26.43 -25.95 -12.27
C GLY A 212 -27.55 -26.72 -12.96
N ALA A 213 -27.73 -28.02 -12.66
CA ALA A 213 -28.86 -28.76 -13.21
C ALA A 213 -30.19 -28.22 -12.67
N ILE A 214 -31.23 -28.35 -13.47
CA ILE A 214 -32.56 -27.84 -13.15
C ILE A 214 -33.47 -29.04 -12.87
N TYR A 215 -34.15 -29.04 -11.74
CA TYR A 215 -35.05 -30.11 -11.34
C TYR A 215 -36.47 -29.56 -11.25
N VAL A 216 -37.42 -30.28 -11.81
CA VAL A 216 -38.85 -29.92 -11.80
C VAL A 216 -39.69 -31.09 -11.37
N SER A 217 -40.69 -30.81 -10.54
CA SER A 217 -41.64 -31.81 -10.08
C SER A 217 -43.08 -31.32 -10.13
N GLY A 218 -43.99 -32.27 -10.22
CA GLY A 218 -45.42 -32.05 -10.21
C GLY A 218 -46.15 -33.37 -10.44
N TYR A 219 -47.20 -33.41 -11.26
CA TYR A 219 -47.87 -34.65 -11.61
C TYR A 219 -48.20 -34.77 -13.10
N THR A 220 -48.41 -36.00 -13.55
CA THR A 220 -48.84 -36.36 -14.91
C THR A 220 -50.00 -37.35 -14.86
N GLU A 221 -50.94 -37.20 -15.78
CA GLU A 221 -52.05 -38.15 -16.01
C GLU A 221 -51.79 -39.03 -17.25
N GLY A 222 -50.51 -39.35 -17.53
CA GLY A 222 -50.14 -40.16 -18.68
C GLY A 222 -48.69 -40.65 -18.67
N ASN A 223 -48.35 -41.41 -19.71
CA ASN A 223 -46.98 -41.90 -19.89
C ASN A 223 -46.06 -40.73 -20.27
N LEU A 224 -45.25 -40.26 -19.30
CA LEU A 224 -44.34 -39.16 -19.49
C LEU A 224 -42.91 -39.64 -19.79
N ASP A 225 -42.33 -39.17 -20.91
CA ASP A 225 -40.93 -39.45 -21.31
C ASP A 225 -40.53 -40.95 -21.27
N GLY A 226 -41.44 -41.83 -21.68
CA GLY A 226 -41.21 -43.27 -21.72
C GLY A 226 -41.32 -43.98 -20.37
N GLN A 227 -41.69 -43.27 -19.29
CA GLN A 227 -42.11 -43.87 -18.03
C GLN A 227 -43.57 -44.32 -18.13
N THR A 228 -43.90 -45.45 -17.47
CA THR A 228 -45.25 -46.01 -17.49
C THR A 228 -46.07 -45.47 -16.34
N TYR A 229 -47.21 -44.89 -16.67
CA TYR A 229 -48.23 -44.39 -15.74
C TYR A 229 -49.03 -45.54 -15.12
N SER A 230 -49.29 -45.45 -13.82
CA SER A 230 -49.81 -46.57 -13.00
C SER A 230 -51.29 -46.43 -12.58
N GLY A 231 -52.00 -45.41 -13.04
CA GLY A 231 -53.37 -45.07 -12.64
C GLY A 231 -53.46 -43.62 -12.15
N GLY A 232 -54.62 -43.18 -11.64
CA GLY A 232 -54.80 -41.86 -11.01
C GLY A 232 -54.03 -40.66 -11.61
N ALA A 233 -53.12 -40.08 -10.85
CA ALA A 233 -52.16 -39.08 -11.30
C ALA A 233 -50.82 -39.50 -10.71
N ASP A 234 -49.72 -39.44 -11.46
CA ASP A 234 -48.42 -39.88 -10.96
C ASP A 234 -47.52 -38.66 -10.72
N ALA A 235 -46.90 -38.59 -9.55
CA ALA A 235 -45.92 -37.55 -9.29
C ALA A 235 -44.70 -37.75 -10.19
N PHE A 236 -44.11 -36.69 -10.71
CA PHE A 236 -42.89 -36.78 -11.51
C PHE A 236 -41.74 -35.95 -10.94
N LEU A 237 -40.52 -36.36 -11.31
CA LEU A 237 -39.29 -35.59 -11.15
C LEU A 237 -38.51 -35.65 -12.47
N THR A 238 -38.23 -34.49 -13.05
CA THR A 238 -37.45 -34.36 -14.29
C THR A 238 -36.21 -33.52 -14.04
N LYS A 239 -35.06 -34.01 -14.52
CA LYS A 239 -33.79 -33.29 -14.53
C LYS A 239 -33.53 -32.73 -15.93
N TYR A 240 -33.15 -31.46 -16.00
CA TYR A 240 -32.56 -30.80 -17.16
C TYR A 240 -31.11 -30.43 -16.86
N ASN A 241 -30.26 -30.50 -17.88
CA ASN A 241 -28.92 -29.96 -17.83
C ASN A 241 -28.98 -28.41 -17.82
N PRO A 242 -27.88 -27.73 -17.43
CA PRO A 242 -27.84 -26.25 -17.41
C PRO A 242 -28.20 -25.59 -18.75
N ASP A 243 -27.96 -26.28 -19.87
CA ASP A 243 -28.29 -25.81 -21.22
C ASP A 243 -29.78 -25.99 -21.62
N GLY A 244 -30.61 -26.48 -20.70
CA GLY A 244 -32.03 -26.74 -20.93
C GLY A 244 -32.33 -28.02 -21.71
N THR A 245 -31.33 -28.88 -21.95
CA THR A 245 -31.56 -30.22 -22.50
C THR A 245 -32.04 -31.17 -21.40
N LYS A 246 -33.07 -31.98 -21.70
CA LYS A 246 -33.63 -32.94 -20.74
C LYS A 246 -32.65 -34.10 -20.52
N ALA A 247 -32.34 -34.41 -19.27
CA ALA A 247 -31.45 -35.50 -18.89
C ALA A 247 -32.23 -36.79 -18.60
N TRP A 248 -33.21 -36.75 -17.69
CA TRP A 248 -34.05 -37.89 -17.35
C TRP A 248 -35.36 -37.45 -16.67
N THR A 249 -36.36 -38.34 -16.71
CA THR A 249 -37.64 -38.23 -15.99
C THR A 249 -37.88 -39.49 -15.17
N LYS A 250 -38.40 -39.32 -13.95
CA LYS A 250 -38.82 -40.41 -13.05
C LYS A 250 -40.27 -40.18 -12.62
N LEU A 251 -41.08 -41.23 -12.67
CA LEU A 251 -42.41 -41.24 -12.07
C LEU A 251 -42.39 -41.88 -10.69
N LEU A 252 -43.24 -41.36 -9.82
CA LEU A 252 -43.47 -41.79 -8.46
C LEU A 252 -44.98 -41.97 -8.30
N GLY A 253 -45.43 -43.16 -8.70
CA GLY A 253 -46.84 -43.44 -8.99
C GLY A 253 -47.34 -44.74 -8.42
N THR A 254 -48.66 -44.83 -8.25
CA THR A 254 -49.38 -46.00 -7.72
C THR A 254 -50.67 -46.21 -8.52
N GLY A 255 -51.57 -47.09 -8.09
CA GLY A 255 -52.92 -47.13 -8.67
C GLY A 255 -53.80 -45.92 -8.30
N GLY A 256 -53.41 -45.16 -7.27
CA GLY A 256 -54.08 -43.95 -6.79
C GLY A 256 -53.46 -42.67 -7.35
N SER A 257 -53.86 -41.51 -6.83
CA SER A 257 -53.33 -40.20 -7.21
C SER A 257 -52.15 -39.80 -6.32
N ASN A 258 -51.10 -39.29 -6.95
CA ASN A 258 -49.82 -38.91 -6.40
C ASN A 258 -49.46 -37.54 -6.98
N GLN A 259 -49.14 -36.58 -6.10
CA GLN A 259 -48.76 -35.23 -6.51
C GLN A 259 -47.49 -34.81 -5.77
N ALA A 260 -46.55 -34.18 -6.47
CA ALA A 260 -45.38 -33.54 -5.86
C ALA A 260 -45.57 -32.02 -5.81
N ASN A 261 -45.53 -31.45 -4.61
CA ASN A 261 -45.73 -30.02 -4.34
C ASN A 261 -44.45 -29.30 -3.92
N GLY A 262 -43.50 -30.01 -3.30
CA GLY A 262 -42.26 -29.44 -2.80
C GLY A 262 -41.04 -30.11 -3.41
N LEU A 263 -40.02 -29.32 -3.72
CA LEU A 263 -38.78 -29.78 -4.34
C LEU A 263 -37.60 -28.93 -3.86
N THR A 264 -36.52 -29.57 -3.44
CA THR A 264 -35.28 -28.88 -3.06
C THR A 264 -34.05 -29.79 -3.27
N THR A 265 -32.86 -29.20 -3.28
CA THR A 265 -31.59 -29.93 -3.32
C THR A 265 -30.82 -29.73 -2.01
N GLY A 266 -30.19 -30.81 -1.52
CA GLY A 266 -29.30 -30.73 -0.36
C GLY A 266 -27.89 -30.30 -0.74
N ASN A 267 -27.11 -29.91 0.28
CA ASN A 267 -25.68 -29.56 0.12
C ASN A 267 -24.84 -30.71 -0.45
N ASP A 268 -25.28 -31.97 -0.29
CA ASP A 268 -24.69 -33.17 -0.85
C ASP A 268 -25.09 -33.45 -2.32
N GLY A 269 -25.92 -32.58 -2.91
CA GLY A 269 -26.49 -32.72 -4.23
C GLY A 269 -27.70 -33.66 -4.30
N ALA A 270 -28.13 -34.25 -3.18
CA ALA A 270 -29.33 -35.08 -3.17
C ALA A 270 -30.58 -34.24 -3.48
N ILE A 271 -31.58 -34.88 -4.07
CA ILE A 271 -32.83 -34.23 -4.46
C ILE A 271 -33.93 -34.74 -3.55
N TYR A 272 -34.70 -33.83 -2.97
CA TYR A 272 -35.81 -34.17 -2.07
C TYR A 272 -37.12 -33.69 -2.68
N VAL A 273 -38.09 -34.59 -2.74
CA VAL A 273 -39.44 -34.33 -3.28
C VAL A 273 -40.46 -34.61 -2.18
N SER A 274 -41.40 -33.69 -1.97
CA SER A 274 -42.54 -33.91 -1.07
C SER A 274 -43.87 -33.67 -1.76
N GLY A 275 -44.91 -34.29 -1.23
CA GLY A 275 -46.27 -34.12 -1.73
C GLY A 275 -47.25 -35.02 -1.01
N PHE A 276 -48.26 -35.51 -1.71
CA PHE A 276 -49.26 -36.40 -1.13
C PHE A 276 -49.66 -37.54 -2.06
N THR A 277 -50.20 -38.61 -1.48
CA THR A 277 -50.64 -39.79 -2.23
C THR A 277 -51.90 -40.42 -1.62
N SER A 278 -52.83 -40.90 -2.44
CA SER A 278 -53.98 -41.72 -2.00
C SER A 278 -53.72 -43.23 -2.06
N GLY A 279 -52.46 -43.65 -2.27
CA GLY A 279 -52.08 -45.04 -2.41
C GLY A 279 -50.78 -45.39 -1.69
N ASN A 280 -50.49 -46.69 -1.62
CA ASN A 280 -49.23 -47.20 -1.08
C ASN A 280 -48.07 -46.84 -2.01
N LEU A 281 -47.01 -46.25 -1.50
CA LEU A 281 -45.85 -45.83 -2.29
C LEU A 281 -44.57 -46.42 -1.69
N ASP A 282 -43.78 -47.10 -2.52
CA ASP A 282 -42.43 -47.55 -2.17
C ASP A 282 -42.31 -48.39 -0.88
N GLY A 283 -43.30 -49.26 -0.66
CA GLY A 283 -43.36 -50.12 0.51
C GLY A 283 -43.92 -49.44 1.76
N GLN A 284 -44.30 -48.16 1.68
CA GLN A 284 -45.08 -47.47 2.70
C GLN A 284 -46.58 -47.74 2.48
N THR A 285 -47.33 -47.88 3.58
CA THR A 285 -48.78 -48.11 3.54
C THR A 285 -49.52 -46.81 3.80
N ASN A 286 -50.44 -46.46 2.91
CA ASN A 286 -51.31 -45.31 3.09
C ASN A 286 -52.34 -45.60 4.20
N SER A 287 -52.50 -44.66 5.14
CA SER A 287 -53.34 -44.82 6.33
C SER A 287 -54.66 -44.06 6.26
N GLY A 288 -54.87 -43.21 5.25
CA GLY A 288 -55.99 -42.28 5.15
C GLY A 288 -56.56 -42.11 3.73
N SER A 289 -57.09 -40.91 3.44
CA SER A 289 -57.55 -40.57 2.07
C SER A 289 -56.39 -40.03 1.23
N TYR A 290 -55.50 -39.26 1.85
CA TYR A 290 -54.22 -38.84 1.32
C TYR A 290 -53.22 -38.81 2.46
N ASP A 291 -52.01 -39.34 2.23
CA ASP A 291 -50.89 -39.20 3.16
C ASP A 291 -49.81 -38.32 2.54
N ALA A 292 -49.20 -37.47 3.36
CA ALA A 292 -48.05 -36.71 2.94
C ALA A 292 -46.83 -37.63 2.79
N PHE A 293 -45.98 -37.38 1.81
CA PHE A 293 -44.73 -38.11 1.64
C PHE A 293 -43.54 -37.18 1.45
N VAL A 294 -42.35 -37.73 1.75
CA VAL A 294 -41.06 -37.17 1.35
C VAL A 294 -40.18 -38.30 0.78
N THR A 295 -39.53 -38.04 -0.35
CA THR A 295 -38.68 -38.99 -1.06
C THR A 295 -37.33 -38.36 -1.36
N LYS A 296 -36.24 -39.10 -1.10
CA LYS A 296 -34.86 -38.72 -1.43
C LYS A 296 -34.39 -39.45 -2.70
N TYR A 297 -33.75 -38.71 -3.60
CA TYR A 297 -33.06 -39.22 -4.79
C TYR A 297 -31.59 -38.79 -4.80
N ASN A 298 -30.75 -39.60 -5.42
CA ASN A 298 -29.40 -39.19 -5.81
C ASN A 298 -29.45 -38.30 -7.08
N PRO A 299 -28.39 -37.54 -7.38
CA PRO A 299 -28.31 -36.68 -8.59
C PRO A 299 -28.55 -37.40 -9.93
N ASP A 300 -28.34 -38.72 -9.98
CA ASP A 300 -28.56 -39.57 -11.16
C ASP A 300 -30.02 -40.05 -11.31
N GLY A 301 -30.89 -39.65 -10.38
CA GLY A 301 -32.30 -40.04 -10.35
C GLY A 301 -32.56 -41.40 -9.74
N THR A 302 -31.56 -42.05 -9.12
CA THR A 302 -31.79 -43.25 -8.32
C THR A 302 -32.42 -42.88 -6.98
N LYS A 303 -33.56 -43.50 -6.68
CA LYS A 303 -34.29 -43.29 -5.43
C LYS A 303 -33.56 -43.95 -4.25
N VAL A 304 -33.49 -43.25 -3.13
CA VAL A 304 -32.82 -43.71 -1.90
C VAL A 304 -33.85 -44.22 -0.89
N TRP A 305 -34.83 -43.39 -0.52
CA TRP A 305 -35.88 -43.76 0.42
C TRP A 305 -37.14 -42.90 0.23
N THR A 306 -38.27 -43.40 0.73
CA THR A 306 -39.57 -42.69 0.83
C THR A 306 -40.10 -42.84 2.25
N LYS A 307 -40.65 -41.76 2.82
CA LYS A 307 -41.27 -41.73 4.15
C LYS A 307 -42.66 -41.11 4.06
N PHE A 308 -43.63 -41.72 4.73
CA PHE A 308 -44.98 -41.17 4.90
C PHE A 308 -45.08 -40.40 6.21
N LEU A 309 -45.95 -39.39 6.18
CA LEU A 309 -46.35 -38.58 7.30
C LEU A 309 -47.85 -38.32 7.15
N GLY A 310 -48.64 -38.72 8.14
CA GLY A 310 -50.08 -38.65 8.00
C GLY A 310 -50.80 -39.29 9.18
N THR A 311 -52.10 -39.12 9.16
CA THR A 311 -53.09 -39.67 10.07
C THR A 311 -53.95 -40.66 9.29
N SER A 312 -55.18 -40.93 9.76
CA SER A 312 -56.15 -41.72 8.99
C SER A 312 -57.04 -40.86 8.09
N SER A 313 -56.68 -39.60 7.88
CA SER A 313 -57.52 -38.57 7.24
C SER A 313 -56.85 -38.03 5.95
N ASP A 314 -57.07 -36.77 5.59
CA ASP A 314 -56.41 -36.10 4.46
C ASP A 314 -55.22 -35.28 4.99
N ASP A 315 -54.03 -35.65 4.55
CA ASP A 315 -52.76 -35.12 5.02
C ASP A 315 -51.87 -34.83 3.81
N ARG A 316 -51.34 -33.60 3.71
CA ARG A 316 -50.64 -33.15 2.51
C ARG A 316 -49.39 -32.36 2.84
N ALA A 317 -48.26 -32.70 2.23
CA ALA A 317 -47.08 -31.84 2.22
C ALA A 317 -47.20 -30.83 1.08
N ASN A 318 -47.12 -29.55 1.42
CA ASN A 318 -47.22 -28.44 0.47
C ASN A 318 -45.84 -27.84 0.15
N ALA A 319 -44.92 -27.81 1.13
CA ALA A 319 -43.59 -27.23 0.95
C ALA A 319 -42.49 -28.02 1.65
N LEU A 320 -41.27 -27.85 1.14
CA LEU A 320 -40.07 -28.58 1.55
C LEU A 320 -38.82 -27.71 1.38
N THR A 321 -37.91 -27.78 2.34
CA THR A 321 -36.58 -27.14 2.25
C THR A 321 -35.52 -27.95 3.00
N THR A 322 -34.24 -27.62 2.82
CA THR A 322 -33.11 -28.18 3.58
C THR A 322 -32.40 -27.10 4.38
N GLY A 323 -32.03 -27.41 5.61
CA GLY A 323 -31.19 -26.54 6.44
C GLY A 323 -29.70 -26.67 6.14
N ASN A 324 -28.91 -25.72 6.66
CA ASN A 324 -27.44 -25.71 6.55
C ASN A 324 -26.77 -26.96 7.16
N ASP A 325 -27.43 -27.62 8.11
CA ASP A 325 -27.02 -28.88 8.73
C ASP A 325 -27.37 -30.12 7.88
N GLY A 326 -27.99 -29.93 6.71
CA GLY A 326 -28.49 -30.98 5.84
C GLY A 326 -29.83 -31.57 6.28
N ALA A 327 -30.42 -31.08 7.38
CA ALA A 327 -31.74 -31.54 7.79
C ALA A 327 -32.82 -31.14 6.79
N ILE A 328 -33.87 -31.94 6.72
CA ILE A 328 -34.96 -31.80 5.76
C ILE A 328 -36.20 -31.35 6.54
N TYR A 329 -36.81 -30.26 6.12
CA TYR A 329 -38.01 -29.72 6.75
C TYR A 329 -39.18 -29.82 5.76
N VAL A 330 -40.29 -30.39 6.20
CA VAL A 330 -41.52 -30.55 5.42
C VAL A 330 -42.66 -29.85 6.15
N SER A 331 -43.50 -29.12 5.42
CA SER A 331 -44.71 -28.49 5.98
C SER A 331 -45.92 -28.70 5.09
N GLY A 332 -47.11 -28.52 5.66
CA GLY A 332 -48.36 -28.67 4.95
C GLY A 332 -49.57 -28.66 5.88
N VAL A 333 -50.58 -29.43 5.52
CA VAL A 333 -51.83 -29.60 6.28
C VAL A 333 -51.95 -31.01 6.85
N ILE A 334 -52.52 -31.11 8.05
CA ILE A 334 -52.82 -32.38 8.71
C ILE A 334 -54.26 -32.36 9.23
N SER A 335 -54.95 -33.51 9.21
CA SER A 335 -56.31 -33.64 9.74
C SER A 335 -56.38 -34.67 10.87
N GLY A 336 -55.75 -34.32 11.99
CA GLY A 336 -55.75 -35.13 13.21
C GLY A 336 -54.47 -35.04 14.03
N ASN A 337 -54.45 -35.77 15.14
CA ASN A 337 -53.29 -35.82 16.03
C ASN A 337 -52.11 -36.52 15.34
N LEU A 338 -50.94 -35.90 15.39
CA LEU A 338 -49.74 -36.41 14.73
C LEU A 338 -48.53 -36.36 15.66
N ASP A 339 -47.80 -37.48 15.77
CA ASP A 339 -46.51 -37.59 16.49
C ASP A 339 -46.53 -37.00 17.92
N GLY A 340 -47.65 -37.16 18.64
CA GLY A 340 -47.83 -36.66 20.01
C GLY A 340 -48.24 -35.19 20.11
N GLN A 341 -48.46 -34.49 18.99
CA GLN A 341 -49.11 -33.18 18.93
C GLN A 341 -50.64 -33.34 18.86
N THR A 342 -51.36 -32.39 19.43
CA THR A 342 -52.83 -32.39 19.46
C THR A 342 -53.37 -31.46 18.37
N HIS A 343 -54.30 -31.97 17.58
CA HIS A 343 -55.07 -31.22 16.58
C HIS A 343 -56.00 -30.22 17.27
N SER A 344 -55.97 -28.97 16.81
CA SER A 344 -56.58 -27.83 17.51
C SER A 344 -58.09 -27.71 17.26
N GLY A 345 -58.62 -28.35 16.22
CA GLY A 345 -60.03 -28.29 15.81
C GLY A 345 -60.15 -28.04 14.31
N GLY A 346 -61.34 -27.75 13.78
CA GLY A 346 -61.51 -27.46 12.34
C GLY A 346 -61.22 -28.63 11.40
N GLY A 347 -60.99 -28.33 10.12
CA GLY A 347 -60.67 -29.32 9.08
C GLY A 347 -59.19 -29.68 9.02
N TYR A 348 -58.30 -28.69 9.14
CA TYR A 348 -56.84 -28.85 9.03
C TYR A 348 -56.07 -27.98 10.04
N ASP A 349 -54.96 -28.52 10.56
CA ASP A 349 -53.90 -27.76 11.24
C ASP A 349 -52.67 -27.68 10.33
N ALA A 350 -51.91 -26.59 10.41
CA ALA A 350 -50.61 -26.50 9.77
C ALA A 350 -49.60 -27.39 10.50
N PHE A 351 -48.78 -28.14 9.78
CA PHE A 351 -47.70 -28.94 10.39
C PHE A 351 -46.32 -28.57 9.85
N ILE A 352 -45.31 -28.87 10.67
CA ILE A 352 -43.89 -28.80 10.29
C ILE A 352 -43.17 -30.01 10.89
N THR A 353 -42.41 -30.74 10.08
CA THR A 353 -41.64 -31.91 10.51
C THR A 353 -40.19 -31.82 10.06
N LYS A 354 -39.26 -32.11 10.98
CA LYS A 354 -37.82 -32.21 10.72
C LYS A 354 -37.42 -33.68 10.54
N TYR A 355 -36.64 -33.97 9.50
CA TYR A 355 -35.96 -35.24 9.25
C TYR A 355 -34.44 -35.04 9.18
N ASN A 356 -33.69 -36.06 9.57
CA ASN A 356 -32.27 -36.17 9.26
C ASN A 356 -32.06 -36.57 7.78
N PRO A 357 -30.86 -36.37 7.21
CA PRO A 357 -30.55 -36.75 5.82
C PRO A 357 -30.80 -38.24 5.47
N ASP A 358 -30.81 -39.12 6.47
CA ASP A 358 -31.10 -40.56 6.34
C ASP A 358 -32.60 -40.89 6.35
N GLY A 359 -33.47 -39.88 6.49
CA GLY A 359 -34.92 -40.03 6.55
C GLY A 359 -35.46 -40.42 7.93
N THR A 360 -34.64 -40.39 8.98
CA THR A 360 -35.14 -40.55 10.36
C THR A 360 -35.84 -39.26 10.81
N LYS A 361 -37.06 -39.39 11.31
CA LYS A 361 -37.86 -38.26 11.82
C LYS A 361 -37.29 -37.78 13.16
N VAL A 362 -37.13 -36.48 13.32
CA VAL A 362 -36.58 -35.86 14.54
C VAL A 362 -37.71 -35.31 15.42
N TRP A 363 -38.54 -34.43 14.88
CA TRP A 363 -39.69 -33.86 15.59
C TRP A 363 -40.77 -33.37 14.62
N THR A 364 -41.98 -33.22 15.15
CA THR A 364 -43.14 -32.62 14.46
C THR A 364 -43.80 -31.58 15.34
N LYS A 365 -44.29 -30.49 14.73
CA LYS A 365 -45.02 -29.40 15.37
C LYS A 365 -46.32 -29.14 14.61
N LEU A 366 -47.42 -28.96 15.34
CA LEU A 366 -48.68 -28.47 14.80
C LEU A 366 -48.89 -27.02 15.21
N LEU A 367 -49.51 -26.26 14.32
CA LEU A 367 -49.86 -24.86 14.48
C LEU A 367 -51.26 -24.68 13.89
N GLY A 368 -52.23 -24.36 14.74
CA GLY A 368 -53.60 -24.17 14.26
C GLY A 368 -54.54 -23.67 15.36
N THR A 369 -55.80 -23.55 14.98
CA THR A 369 -56.90 -22.99 15.76
C THR A 369 -58.09 -23.95 15.73
N ASN A 370 -59.29 -23.52 16.14
CA ASN A 370 -60.50 -24.34 15.96
C ASN A 370 -61.05 -24.25 14.53
N GLY A 371 -60.41 -23.46 13.66
CA GLY A 371 -60.74 -23.26 12.26
C GLY A 371 -59.80 -24.00 11.31
N ASP A 372 -59.78 -23.61 10.04
CA ASP A 372 -58.87 -24.19 9.05
C ASP A 372 -57.55 -23.42 9.05
N ASP A 373 -56.45 -24.17 9.21
CA ASP A 373 -55.09 -23.66 9.28
C ASP A 373 -54.19 -24.50 8.38
N GLY A 374 -53.35 -23.85 7.57
CA GLY A 374 -52.48 -24.59 6.64
C GLY A 374 -51.17 -23.87 6.37
N ALA A 375 -50.09 -24.64 6.27
CA ALA A 375 -48.80 -24.14 5.78
C ALA A 375 -48.68 -24.39 4.28
N ASN A 376 -48.37 -23.34 3.52
CA ASN A 376 -48.18 -23.40 2.07
C ASN A 376 -46.71 -23.27 1.66
N ALA A 377 -45.90 -22.55 2.46
CA ALA A 377 -44.50 -22.29 2.15
C ALA A 377 -43.59 -22.42 3.37
N LEU A 378 -42.32 -22.75 3.10
CA LEU A 378 -41.31 -23.09 4.08
C LEU A 378 -39.92 -22.74 3.56
N THR A 379 -39.11 -22.08 4.38
CA THR A 379 -37.69 -21.83 4.08
C THR A 379 -36.84 -21.82 5.36
N THR A 380 -35.51 -21.81 5.21
CA THR A 380 -34.56 -21.69 6.31
C THR A 380 -33.66 -20.47 6.13
N GLY A 381 -33.41 -19.74 7.22
CA GLY A 381 -32.46 -18.62 7.24
C GLY A 381 -31.01 -19.07 7.37
N ASN A 382 -30.08 -18.14 7.14
CA ASN A 382 -28.63 -18.36 7.27
C ASN A 382 -28.22 -18.74 8.72
N ASP A 383 -29.00 -18.32 9.71
CA ASP A 383 -28.86 -18.66 11.13
C ASP A 383 -29.41 -20.05 11.49
N GLY A 384 -29.99 -20.77 10.51
CA GLY A 384 -30.66 -22.05 10.69
C GLY A 384 -32.10 -21.96 11.19
N ALA A 385 -32.64 -20.75 11.41
CA ALA A 385 -34.04 -20.58 11.75
C ALA A 385 -34.95 -21.08 10.62
N ILE A 386 -36.14 -21.54 10.99
CA ILE A 386 -37.13 -22.11 10.08
C ILE A 386 -38.31 -21.15 10.02
N TYR A 387 -38.71 -20.77 8.82
CA TYR A 387 -39.83 -19.85 8.58
C TYR A 387 -40.92 -20.57 7.81
N VAL A 388 -42.15 -20.44 8.29
CA VAL A 388 -43.33 -21.13 7.71
C VAL A 388 -44.45 -20.13 7.53
N SER A 389 -45.08 -20.13 6.36
CA SER A 389 -46.20 -19.25 6.07
C SER A 389 -47.36 -19.98 5.43
N GLY A 390 -48.54 -19.42 5.57
CA GLY A 390 -49.77 -20.00 5.03
C GLY A 390 -51.00 -19.17 5.41
N PHE A 391 -52.09 -19.84 5.78
CA PHE A 391 -53.37 -19.21 6.14
C PHE A 391 -53.91 -19.73 7.47
N THR A 392 -54.69 -18.89 8.15
CA THR A 392 -55.45 -19.25 9.35
C THR A 392 -56.84 -18.64 9.29
N SER A 393 -57.87 -19.39 9.70
CA SER A 393 -59.25 -18.89 9.83
C SER A 393 -59.60 -18.45 11.25
N GLY A 394 -58.63 -18.37 12.16
CA GLY A 394 -58.86 -18.12 13.56
C GLY A 394 -57.77 -17.26 14.20
N ASN A 395 -58.00 -16.89 15.45
CA ASN A 395 -57.02 -16.14 16.23
C ASN A 395 -55.82 -17.03 16.54
N LEU A 396 -54.70 -16.78 15.88
CA LEU A 396 -53.49 -17.57 16.00
C LEU A 396 -52.47 -16.88 16.92
N ASP A 397 -51.97 -17.62 17.92
CA ASP A 397 -50.91 -17.17 18.84
C ASP A 397 -51.15 -15.79 19.50
N GLY A 398 -52.40 -15.53 19.88
CA GLY A 398 -52.80 -14.29 20.55
C GLY A 398 -52.99 -13.09 19.62
N GLN A 399 -52.89 -13.27 18.31
CA GLN A 399 -53.26 -12.27 17.31
C GLN A 399 -54.70 -12.48 16.85
N THR A 400 -55.38 -11.38 16.55
CA THR A 400 -56.76 -11.38 16.08
C THR A 400 -56.79 -11.57 14.57
N ASN A 401 -57.57 -12.53 14.10
CA ASN A 401 -57.87 -12.71 12.70
C ASN A 401 -58.84 -11.59 12.24
N SER A 402 -58.53 -11.00 11.08
CA SER A 402 -59.22 -9.80 10.58
C SER A 402 -60.39 -10.12 9.64
N GLY A 403 -60.46 -11.34 9.11
CA GLY A 403 -61.38 -11.71 8.03
C GLY A 403 -61.82 -13.17 8.01
N SER A 404 -61.87 -13.76 6.81
CA SER A 404 -62.21 -15.19 6.64
C SER A 404 -60.97 -16.05 6.80
N TYR A 405 -59.89 -15.70 6.08
CA TYR A 405 -58.55 -16.22 6.27
C TYR A 405 -57.56 -15.06 6.35
N ASP A 406 -56.63 -15.13 7.31
CA ASP A 406 -55.49 -14.23 7.35
C ASP A 406 -54.23 -15.01 6.96
N ALA A 407 -53.33 -14.37 6.21
CA ALA A 407 -52.01 -14.92 5.97
C ALA A 407 -51.23 -14.91 7.29
N PHE A 408 -50.43 -15.95 7.53
CA PHE A 408 -49.51 -15.96 8.67
C PHE A 408 -48.08 -16.22 8.24
N ILE A 409 -47.15 -15.78 9.07
CA ILE A 409 -45.77 -16.26 9.09
C ILE A 409 -45.34 -16.58 10.53
N THR A 410 -44.65 -17.70 10.71
CA THR A 410 -44.12 -18.15 12.00
C THR A 410 -42.64 -18.52 11.89
N LYS A 411 -41.85 -18.08 12.86
CA LYS A 411 -40.43 -18.44 13.03
C LYS A 411 -40.26 -19.53 14.08
N TYR A 412 -39.45 -20.54 13.78
CA TYR A 412 -39.00 -21.58 14.70
C TYR A 412 -37.48 -21.62 14.76
N ASN A 413 -36.93 -22.00 15.90
CA ASN A 413 -35.53 -22.40 16.03
C ASN A 413 -35.30 -23.80 15.41
N PRO A 414 -34.04 -24.18 15.11
CA PRO A 414 -33.71 -25.50 14.57
C PRO A 414 -34.19 -26.71 15.39
N ASP A 415 -34.42 -26.51 16.70
CA ASP A 415 -34.93 -27.52 17.63
C ASP A 415 -36.47 -27.63 17.65
N GLY A 416 -37.15 -26.82 16.83
CA GLY A 416 -38.62 -26.78 16.73
C GLY A 416 -39.30 -25.94 17.81
N THR A 417 -38.56 -25.17 18.61
CA THR A 417 -39.15 -24.18 19.51
C THR A 417 -39.65 -22.97 18.71
N LYS A 418 -40.91 -22.60 18.89
CA LYS A 418 -41.52 -21.44 18.24
C LYS A 418 -40.98 -20.15 18.85
N VAL A 419 -40.63 -19.19 18.00
CA VAL A 419 -40.09 -17.88 18.41
C VAL A 419 -41.18 -16.82 18.38
N TRP A 420 -41.80 -16.61 17.23
CA TRP A 420 -42.88 -15.64 17.04
C TRP A 420 -43.77 -16.03 15.86
N THR A 421 -44.99 -15.47 15.84
CA THR A 421 -45.95 -15.55 14.73
C THR A 421 -46.41 -14.15 14.38
N LYS A 422 -46.75 -13.88 13.12
CA LYS A 422 -47.35 -12.62 12.62
C LYS A 422 -48.52 -12.93 11.71
N LEU A 423 -49.65 -12.26 11.93
CA LEU A 423 -50.78 -12.26 11.02
C LEU A 423 -50.75 -11.04 10.09
N LEU A 424 -51.19 -11.27 8.87
CA LEU A 424 -51.31 -10.28 7.80
C LEU A 424 -52.61 -10.56 7.06
N GLY A 425 -53.58 -9.66 7.15
CA GLY A 425 -54.87 -9.87 6.51
C GLY A 425 -55.79 -8.67 6.57
N THR A 426 -56.89 -8.79 5.86
CA THR A 426 -57.97 -7.82 5.71
C THR A 426 -59.27 -8.46 6.20
N SER A 427 -60.43 -7.88 5.89
CA SER A 427 -61.71 -8.54 6.16
C SER A 427 -62.03 -9.71 5.20
N GLY A 428 -61.25 -9.87 4.13
CA GLY A 428 -61.47 -10.85 3.07
C GLY A 428 -60.73 -12.17 3.29
N PHE A 429 -60.36 -12.82 2.17
CA PHE A 429 -59.43 -13.93 2.13
C PHE A 429 -58.01 -13.43 1.86
N ASP A 430 -57.11 -13.74 2.77
CA ASP A 430 -55.70 -13.41 2.68
C ASP A 430 -54.87 -14.68 2.90
N GLN A 431 -53.96 -14.98 1.98
CA GLN A 431 -53.20 -16.22 2.01
C GLN A 431 -51.76 -15.97 1.59
N ALA A 432 -50.80 -16.48 2.37
CA ALA A 432 -49.41 -16.59 1.96
C ALA A 432 -49.21 -17.90 1.20
N ASN A 433 -48.70 -17.81 -0.04
CA ASN A 433 -48.40 -18.93 -0.91
C ASN A 433 -46.90 -19.23 -1.01
N ALA A 434 -46.05 -18.22 -0.83
CA ALA A 434 -44.61 -18.34 -1.00
C ALA A 434 -43.82 -17.54 0.03
N LEU A 435 -42.57 -17.98 0.24
CA LEU A 435 -41.68 -17.49 1.28
C LEU A 435 -40.23 -17.70 0.89
N THR A 436 -39.39 -16.70 1.09
CA THR A 436 -37.93 -16.79 0.94
C THR A 436 -37.21 -15.89 1.95
N THR A 437 -35.90 -16.07 2.11
CA THR A 437 -35.05 -15.20 2.93
C THR A 437 -33.97 -14.52 2.09
N GLY A 438 -33.70 -13.25 2.37
CA GLY A 438 -32.56 -12.53 1.82
C GLY A 438 -31.22 -12.93 2.46
N ASN A 439 -30.11 -12.51 1.84
CA ASN A 439 -28.75 -12.79 2.33
C ASN A 439 -28.47 -12.16 3.71
N ASP A 440 -29.16 -11.08 4.05
CA ASP A 440 -29.11 -10.36 5.32
C ASP A 440 -30.06 -10.95 6.39
N GLY A 441 -30.76 -12.04 6.09
CA GLY A 441 -31.71 -12.68 6.97
C GLY A 441 -33.11 -12.06 6.95
N THR A 442 -33.35 -11.03 6.13
CA THR A 442 -34.70 -10.52 5.87
C THR A 442 -35.60 -11.61 5.30
N ILE A 443 -36.90 -11.48 5.52
CA ILE A 443 -37.88 -12.49 5.18
C ILE A 443 -38.91 -11.87 4.25
N TYR A 444 -39.17 -12.51 3.12
CA TYR A 444 -40.18 -12.07 2.18
C TYR A 444 -41.29 -13.11 2.08
N VAL A 445 -42.53 -12.66 2.27
CA VAL A 445 -43.75 -13.47 2.18
C VAL A 445 -44.58 -12.94 1.03
N SER A 446 -45.19 -13.81 0.25
CA SER A 446 -46.07 -13.40 -0.83
C SER A 446 -47.27 -14.32 -1.01
N GLY A 447 -48.30 -13.82 -1.67
CA GLY A 447 -49.54 -14.53 -1.90
C GLY A 447 -50.59 -13.63 -2.53
N TYR A 448 -51.85 -13.72 -2.07
CA TYR A 448 -52.94 -12.84 -2.51
C TYR A 448 -53.80 -12.33 -1.33
N THR A 449 -54.49 -11.22 -1.56
CA THR A 449 -55.39 -10.55 -0.60
C THR A 449 -56.67 -10.06 -1.27
N GLU A 450 -57.82 -10.22 -0.60
CA GLU A 450 -59.12 -9.67 -1.00
C GLU A 450 -59.45 -8.34 -0.27
N GLY A 451 -58.51 -7.41 -0.21
CA GLY A 451 -58.77 -6.12 0.40
C GLY A 451 -57.58 -5.16 0.42
N ASN A 452 -57.82 -4.00 1.03
CA ASN A 452 -56.81 -2.96 1.16
C ASN A 452 -55.78 -3.36 2.23
N LEU A 453 -54.80 -4.17 1.85
CA LEU A 453 -53.75 -4.64 2.75
C LEU A 453 -52.76 -3.50 3.03
N ASP A 454 -52.53 -3.23 4.31
CA ASP A 454 -51.58 -2.20 4.80
C ASP A 454 -51.78 -0.80 4.17
N GLY A 455 -53.03 -0.45 3.86
CA GLY A 455 -53.39 0.87 3.32
C GLY A 455 -53.21 1.02 1.80
N GLN A 456 -52.67 0.00 1.11
CA GLN A 456 -52.65 -0.02 -0.35
C GLN A 456 -54.02 -0.38 -0.92
N THR A 457 -54.32 0.15 -2.10
CA THR A 457 -55.65 0.02 -2.72
C THR A 457 -55.78 -1.31 -3.45
N TYR A 458 -56.83 -2.06 -3.10
CA TYR A 458 -57.29 -3.25 -3.81
C TYR A 458 -57.90 -2.89 -5.17
N SER A 459 -57.47 -3.57 -6.22
CA SER A 459 -57.80 -3.27 -7.61
C SER A 459 -59.04 -4.03 -8.12
N GLY A 460 -59.43 -5.13 -7.49
CA GLY A 460 -60.63 -5.92 -7.82
C GLY A 460 -60.35 -7.42 -7.95
N GLY A 461 -61.31 -8.19 -8.48
CA GLY A 461 -61.16 -9.65 -8.67
C GLY A 461 -61.43 -10.50 -7.43
N TYR A 462 -60.90 -11.72 -7.42
CA TYR A 462 -60.80 -12.64 -6.26
C TYR A 462 -59.53 -12.44 -5.43
N GLY A 463 -58.64 -11.53 -5.80
CA GLY A 463 -57.48 -11.19 -4.99
C GLY A 463 -56.40 -10.46 -5.78
N ASP A 464 -55.72 -9.54 -5.11
CA ASP A 464 -54.51 -8.89 -5.61
C ASP A 464 -53.30 -9.62 -5.04
N ALA A 465 -52.26 -9.80 -5.85
CA ALA A 465 -51.05 -10.41 -5.33
C ALA A 465 -50.32 -9.45 -4.39
N PHE A 466 -49.61 -9.98 -3.40
CA PHE A 466 -48.80 -9.15 -2.50
C PHE A 466 -47.41 -9.72 -2.27
N ILE A 467 -46.48 -8.84 -1.89
CA ILE A 467 -45.18 -9.18 -1.30
C ILE A 467 -45.03 -8.35 -0.02
N THR A 468 -44.62 -8.97 1.07
CA THR A 468 -44.35 -8.29 2.35
C THR A 468 -42.98 -8.67 2.87
N LYS A 469 -42.22 -7.66 3.29
CA LYS A 469 -40.90 -7.84 3.93
C LYS A 469 -41.01 -7.77 5.45
N TYR A 470 -40.32 -8.67 6.13
CA TYR A 470 -40.11 -8.68 7.57
C TYR A 470 -38.61 -8.71 7.91
N ASN A 471 -38.25 -8.08 9.01
CA ASN A 471 -36.96 -8.28 9.66
C ASN A 471 -36.91 -9.66 10.36
N PRO A 472 -35.71 -10.19 10.68
CA PRO A 472 -35.55 -11.47 11.37
C PRO A 472 -36.29 -11.61 12.72
N ASP A 473 -36.60 -10.48 13.37
CA ASP A 473 -37.35 -10.39 14.63
C ASP A 473 -38.88 -10.37 14.44
N GLY A 474 -39.34 -10.38 13.19
CA GLY A 474 -40.75 -10.35 12.81
C GLY A 474 -41.37 -8.96 12.78
N THR A 475 -40.58 -7.87 12.86
CA THR A 475 -41.12 -6.53 12.56
C THR A 475 -41.33 -6.41 11.05
N LYS A 476 -42.54 -6.04 10.63
CA LYS A 476 -42.86 -5.76 9.23
C LYS A 476 -42.15 -4.49 8.78
N VAL A 477 -41.55 -4.53 7.59
CA VAL A 477 -40.83 -3.40 6.99
C VAL A 477 -41.74 -2.66 6.00
N TRP A 478 -42.20 -3.37 4.97
CA TRP A 478 -43.11 -2.84 3.95
C TRP A 478 -43.98 -3.97 3.39
N THR A 479 -45.10 -3.59 2.76
CA THR A 479 -45.95 -4.46 1.94
C THR A 479 -46.04 -3.83 0.55
N LYS A 480 -46.23 -4.62 -0.49
CA LYS A 480 -46.45 -4.19 -1.88
C LYS A 480 -47.58 -5.00 -2.49
N LEU A 481 -48.62 -4.33 -2.99
CA LEU A 481 -49.68 -4.94 -3.81
C LEU A 481 -49.32 -4.90 -5.30
N LEU A 482 -49.66 -5.98 -6.00
CA LEU A 482 -49.39 -6.27 -7.40
C LEU A 482 -50.70 -6.82 -7.97
N GLY A 483 -51.54 -5.95 -8.51
CA GLY A 483 -52.93 -6.32 -8.80
C GLY A 483 -53.51 -5.59 -9.98
N THR A 484 -54.51 -6.21 -10.58
CA THR A 484 -55.33 -5.68 -11.66
C THR A 484 -56.79 -5.73 -11.22
N SER A 485 -57.74 -5.37 -12.08
CA SER A 485 -59.16 -5.61 -11.75
C SER A 485 -59.59 -7.08 -11.87
N GLY A 486 -58.68 -7.96 -12.31
CA GLY A 486 -58.86 -9.41 -12.38
C GLY A 486 -58.16 -10.13 -11.21
N ASP A 487 -58.06 -11.45 -11.30
CA ASP A 487 -57.43 -12.27 -10.26
C ASP A 487 -55.90 -12.28 -10.41
N ASP A 488 -55.20 -11.96 -9.33
CA ASP A 488 -53.75 -11.88 -9.27
C ASP A 488 -53.23 -12.65 -8.05
N SER A 489 -52.22 -13.51 -8.25
CA SER A 489 -51.60 -14.24 -7.15
C SER A 489 -50.11 -14.47 -7.42
N VAL A 490 -49.27 -14.21 -6.42
CA VAL A 490 -47.89 -14.74 -6.40
C VAL A 490 -47.93 -16.14 -5.79
N ASN A 491 -47.36 -17.11 -6.50
CA ASN A 491 -47.32 -18.51 -6.06
C ASN A 491 -45.91 -18.98 -5.70
N ALA A 492 -44.86 -18.30 -6.17
CA ALA A 492 -43.47 -18.59 -5.82
C ALA A 492 -42.63 -17.33 -5.68
N LEU A 493 -41.62 -17.40 -4.82
CA LEU A 493 -40.77 -16.28 -4.43
C LEU A 493 -39.34 -16.78 -4.21
N THR A 494 -38.35 -16.02 -4.66
CA THR A 494 -36.93 -16.30 -4.42
C THR A 494 -36.12 -15.00 -4.43
N THR A 495 -34.91 -15.03 -3.91
CA THR A 495 -33.97 -13.90 -3.93
C THR A 495 -32.78 -14.19 -4.84
N GLY A 496 -32.39 -13.19 -5.63
CA GLY A 496 -31.17 -13.23 -6.42
C GLY A 496 -29.91 -13.00 -5.59
N LYS A 497 -28.75 -13.32 -6.16
CA LYS A 497 -27.43 -13.02 -5.54
C LYS A 497 -27.18 -11.52 -5.40
N ASP A 498 -27.83 -10.70 -6.23
CA ASP A 498 -27.85 -9.24 -6.18
C ASP A 498 -28.80 -8.67 -5.11
N GLY A 499 -29.47 -9.54 -4.34
CA GLY A 499 -30.47 -9.13 -3.35
C GLY A 499 -31.83 -8.77 -3.95
N ALA A 500 -32.00 -8.91 -5.27
CA ALA A 500 -33.27 -8.66 -5.91
C ALA A 500 -34.31 -9.73 -5.51
N ILE A 501 -35.57 -9.30 -5.44
CA ILE A 501 -36.71 -10.14 -5.11
C ILE A 501 -37.36 -10.55 -6.41
N TYR A 502 -37.43 -11.86 -6.67
CA TYR A 502 -38.11 -12.42 -7.82
C TYR A 502 -39.39 -13.10 -7.36
N SER A 503 -40.50 -12.80 -8.02
CA SER A 503 -41.78 -13.46 -7.78
C SER A 503 -42.38 -13.96 -9.07
N SER A 504 -43.14 -15.06 -9.00
CA SER A 504 -43.89 -15.59 -10.13
C SER A 504 -45.26 -16.07 -9.71
N GLY A 505 -46.22 -15.99 -10.64
CA GLY A 505 -47.60 -16.27 -10.35
C GLY A 505 -48.48 -16.22 -11.59
N TYR A 506 -49.72 -15.76 -11.43
CA TYR A 506 -50.61 -15.50 -12.56
C TYR A 506 -51.40 -14.20 -12.37
N THR A 507 -51.82 -13.63 -13.49
CA THR A 507 -52.72 -12.47 -13.57
C THR A 507 -53.83 -12.74 -14.57
N SER A 508 -55.05 -12.29 -14.28
CA SER A 508 -56.17 -12.24 -15.23
C SER A 508 -56.40 -10.86 -15.86
N GLY A 509 -55.46 -9.92 -15.66
CA GLY A 509 -55.50 -8.59 -16.23
C GLY A 509 -54.17 -8.15 -16.82
N ASN A 510 -54.13 -6.90 -17.28
CA ASN A 510 -52.91 -6.27 -17.79
C ASN A 510 -52.06 -5.80 -16.61
N LEU A 511 -51.02 -6.56 -16.27
CA LEU A 511 -50.13 -6.26 -15.16
C LEU A 511 -48.95 -5.39 -15.61
N ASP A 512 -48.68 -4.29 -14.92
CA ASP A 512 -47.50 -3.42 -15.13
C ASP A 512 -47.30 -2.94 -16.58
N GLY A 513 -48.38 -2.69 -17.31
CA GLY A 513 -48.33 -2.26 -18.71
C GLY A 513 -48.06 -3.39 -19.72
N GLN A 514 -47.97 -4.64 -19.26
CA GLN A 514 -47.96 -5.82 -20.12
C GLN A 514 -49.40 -6.24 -20.43
N THR A 515 -49.65 -6.69 -21.66
CA THR A 515 -50.98 -7.12 -22.11
C THR A 515 -51.23 -8.59 -21.80
N ASN A 516 -52.35 -8.88 -21.14
CA ASN A 516 -52.84 -10.23 -20.93
C ASN A 516 -53.31 -10.85 -22.26
N SER A 517 -52.85 -12.06 -22.56
CA SER A 517 -53.14 -12.75 -23.82
C SER A 517 -54.37 -13.65 -23.75
N GLY A 518 -54.88 -13.96 -22.55
CA GLY A 518 -55.87 -15.01 -22.32
C GLY A 518 -56.77 -14.81 -21.10
N SER A 519 -57.09 -15.92 -20.42
CA SER A 519 -57.87 -15.89 -19.17
C SER A 519 -56.95 -15.64 -17.96
N ASN A 520 -55.83 -16.35 -17.92
CA ASN A 520 -54.77 -16.16 -16.93
C ASN A 520 -53.45 -16.26 -17.67
N ASP A 521 -52.57 -15.28 -17.49
CA ASP A 521 -51.19 -15.34 -17.96
C ASP A 521 -50.26 -15.56 -16.77
N ALA A 522 -49.24 -16.40 -16.95
CA ALA A 522 -48.18 -16.51 -15.96
C ALA A 522 -47.35 -15.22 -15.96
N PHE A 523 -46.88 -14.79 -14.80
CA PHE A 523 -45.96 -13.66 -14.71
C PHE A 523 -44.68 -14.01 -13.96
N VAL A 524 -43.63 -13.25 -14.24
CA VAL A 524 -42.45 -13.12 -13.39
C VAL A 524 -42.10 -11.66 -13.22
N THR A 525 -41.81 -11.24 -11.99
CA THR A 525 -41.37 -9.88 -11.66
C THR A 525 -39.99 -9.90 -11.02
N LYS A 526 -39.26 -8.79 -11.20
CA LYS A 526 -38.06 -8.46 -10.44
C LYS A 526 -38.27 -7.14 -9.73
N TYR A 527 -38.07 -7.15 -8.42
CA TYR A 527 -38.06 -5.99 -7.55
C TYR A 527 -36.68 -5.83 -6.92
N GLN A 528 -36.25 -4.60 -6.71
CA GLN A 528 -35.02 -4.27 -6.01
C GLN A 528 -35.38 -3.60 -4.69
N ASP A 529 -34.92 -4.18 -3.59
CA ASP A 529 -35.08 -3.59 -2.27
C ASP A 529 -34.01 -2.51 -2.02
N ALA A 530 -34.22 -1.67 -1.01
CA ALA A 530 -33.26 -0.66 -0.60
C ALA A 530 -31.92 -1.32 -0.22
N PRO A 531 -30.77 -0.75 -0.61
CA PRO A 531 -29.48 -1.24 -0.13
C PRO A 531 -29.43 -1.15 1.39
N ALA A 532 -29.13 -2.28 2.05
CA ALA A 532 -29.02 -2.33 3.50
C ALA A 532 -27.80 -1.52 3.99
N VAL A 533 -27.99 -0.69 5.02
CA VAL A 533 -26.90 0.06 5.67
C VAL A 533 -25.88 -0.95 6.20
N THR A 534 -24.68 -1.02 5.63
CA THR A 534 -23.64 -1.97 6.05
C THR A 534 -22.60 -1.26 6.91
N ILE A 535 -22.31 -1.80 8.10
CA ILE A 535 -21.30 -1.27 9.03
C ILE A 535 -20.01 -2.08 8.93
N THR A 536 -18.92 -1.39 8.63
CA THR A 536 -17.56 -1.93 8.68
C THR A 536 -16.80 -1.29 9.83
N LEU A 537 -15.81 -2.01 10.33
CA LEU A 537 -14.91 -1.61 11.40
C LEU A 537 -13.48 -1.82 10.95
N ALA A 538 -12.62 -0.84 11.20
CA ALA A 538 -11.18 -0.92 10.99
C ALA A 538 -10.45 -0.20 12.14
N VAL A 539 -9.21 -0.61 12.42
CA VAL A 539 -8.34 0.07 13.38
C VAL A 539 -7.09 0.59 12.66
N ALA A 540 -6.74 1.85 12.91
CA ALA A 540 -5.53 2.45 12.37
C ALA A 540 -4.93 3.44 13.39
N PRO A 541 -3.61 3.36 13.66
CA PRO A 541 -2.71 2.25 13.33
C PRO A 541 -3.13 0.91 13.98
N ALA A 542 -2.61 -0.23 13.49
CA ALA A 542 -2.93 -1.56 14.03
C ALA A 542 -2.17 -1.89 15.33
N SER A 543 -1.09 -1.15 15.60
CA SER A 543 -0.30 -1.25 16.83
C SER A 543 0.22 0.11 17.24
N VAL A 544 0.30 0.35 18.54
CA VAL A 544 0.86 1.56 19.15
C VAL A 544 1.71 1.20 20.36
N THR A 545 2.67 2.04 20.69
CA THR A 545 3.45 1.97 21.93
C THR A 545 2.63 2.45 23.13
N GLU A 546 3.00 2.01 24.32
CA GLU A 546 2.39 2.47 25.58
C GLU A 546 2.84 3.88 26.01
N ASP A 547 3.65 4.57 25.21
CA ASP A 547 4.12 5.96 25.41
C ASP A 547 3.02 7.04 25.44
N GLY A 548 1.76 6.65 25.25
CA GLY A 548 0.59 7.51 25.28
C GLY A 548 0.30 8.24 23.97
N THR A 549 1.14 8.11 22.92
CA THR A 549 0.89 8.60 21.56
C THR A 549 1.72 7.87 20.50
N PRO A 550 1.13 7.29 19.42
CA PRO A 550 -0.23 7.50 18.92
C PRO A 550 -1.29 6.57 19.54
N ASN A 551 -2.57 6.91 19.34
CA ASN A 551 -3.70 6.12 19.83
C ASN A 551 -4.15 5.07 18.81
N LEU A 552 -4.79 3.98 19.27
CA LEU A 552 -5.54 3.09 18.39
C LEU A 552 -6.89 3.73 18.08
N VAL A 553 -7.15 4.02 16.79
CA VAL A 553 -8.44 4.60 16.36
C VAL A 553 -9.24 3.55 15.62
N TYR A 554 -10.31 3.09 16.26
CA TYR A 554 -11.32 2.24 15.65
C TYR A 554 -12.33 3.10 14.90
N THR A 555 -12.30 3.01 13.58
CA THR A 555 -13.23 3.71 12.69
C THR A 555 -14.35 2.77 12.28
N PHE A 556 -15.57 3.15 12.63
CA PHE A 556 -16.80 2.54 12.16
C PHE A 556 -17.26 3.32 10.92
N THR A 557 -17.51 2.61 9.83
CA THR A 557 -17.92 3.20 8.54
C THR A 557 -19.19 2.55 8.07
N ARG A 558 -20.12 3.34 7.53
CA ARG A 558 -21.35 2.84 6.91
C ARG A 558 -21.40 3.12 5.41
N THR A 559 -22.12 2.30 4.65
CA THR A 559 -22.26 2.44 3.18
C THR A 559 -23.22 3.55 2.76
N GLU A 560 -24.34 3.73 3.46
CA GLU A 560 -25.42 4.65 3.06
C GLU A 560 -25.62 5.81 4.05
N ALA A 561 -26.17 6.93 3.57
CA ALA A 561 -26.56 8.05 4.41
C ALA A 561 -27.92 7.80 5.07
N THR A 562 -27.96 7.59 6.38
CA THR A 562 -29.23 7.59 7.14
C THR A 562 -29.55 9.01 7.60
N THR A 563 -30.83 9.38 7.47
CA THR A 563 -31.41 10.66 7.93
C THR A 563 -31.52 10.72 9.46
N ASN A 564 -31.65 9.57 10.12
CA ASN A 564 -31.66 9.43 11.58
C ASN A 564 -30.31 8.95 12.14
N ALA A 565 -30.03 9.25 13.41
CA ALA A 565 -28.87 8.73 14.12
C ALA A 565 -28.94 7.20 14.21
N LEU A 566 -27.82 6.51 13.97
CA LEU A 566 -27.72 5.05 14.02
C LEU A 566 -26.79 4.64 15.16
N THR A 567 -27.27 3.82 16.09
CA THR A 567 -26.43 3.24 17.15
C THR A 567 -26.02 1.83 16.78
N VAL A 568 -24.73 1.56 16.81
CA VAL A 568 -24.10 0.28 16.49
C VAL A 568 -23.52 -0.33 17.75
N SER A 569 -23.86 -1.58 18.03
CA SER A 569 -23.34 -2.33 19.17
C SER A 569 -22.14 -3.20 18.76
N TYR A 570 -21.19 -3.39 19.68
CA TYR A 570 -20.03 -4.27 19.50
C TYR A 570 -19.63 -4.96 20.81
N LYS A 571 -18.93 -6.08 20.69
CA LYS A 571 -18.28 -6.78 21.80
C LYS A 571 -16.84 -6.30 21.97
N VAL A 572 -16.37 -6.27 23.21
CA VAL A 572 -15.00 -5.90 23.60
C VAL A 572 -14.30 -7.15 24.13
N GLY A 573 -13.06 -7.38 23.70
CA GLY A 573 -12.17 -8.44 24.17
C GLY A 573 -10.71 -8.03 24.03
N GLY A 574 -9.79 -9.00 24.10
CA GLY A 574 -8.34 -8.76 24.10
C GLY A 574 -7.69 -9.10 25.44
N THR A 575 -6.39 -8.83 25.55
CA THR A 575 -5.61 -9.07 26.78
C THR A 575 -5.43 -7.81 27.62
N ALA A 576 -5.53 -6.62 27.02
CA ALA A 576 -5.40 -5.35 27.72
C ALA A 576 -6.65 -5.06 28.57
N THR A 577 -6.44 -4.48 29.73
CA THR A 577 -7.40 -4.18 30.79
C THR A 577 -7.79 -2.71 30.80
N LEU A 578 -9.09 -2.43 30.68
CA LEU A 578 -9.63 -1.07 30.73
C LEU A 578 -9.33 -0.37 32.07
N ASN A 579 -8.75 0.82 31.99
CA ASN A 579 -8.24 1.68 33.09
C ASN A 579 -6.94 1.21 33.76
N THR A 580 -6.34 0.12 33.32
CA THR A 580 -4.94 -0.21 33.65
C THR A 580 -4.09 0.13 32.44
N ASP A 581 -4.35 -0.55 31.33
CA ASP A 581 -3.47 -0.52 30.16
C ASP A 581 -3.96 0.49 29.10
N TYR A 582 -5.24 0.86 29.14
CA TYR A 582 -5.81 1.91 28.28
C TYR A 582 -7.04 2.61 28.86
N SER A 583 -7.34 3.78 28.31
CA SER A 583 -8.62 4.50 28.44
C SER A 583 -9.30 4.65 27.07
N GLN A 584 -10.58 5.04 27.03
CA GLN A 584 -11.31 5.19 25.77
C GLN A 584 -12.12 6.49 25.67
N SER A 585 -12.36 6.94 24.45
CA SER A 585 -13.30 8.03 24.14
C SER A 585 -14.00 7.81 22.79
N GLY A 586 -15.19 8.39 22.63
CA GLY A 586 -15.99 8.32 21.39
C GLY A 586 -17.07 7.24 21.38
N ALA A 587 -17.03 6.28 22.30
CA ALA A 587 -18.13 5.32 22.47
C ALA A 587 -19.35 5.98 23.14
N ALA A 588 -20.55 5.57 22.72
CA ALA A 588 -21.80 5.90 23.41
C ALA A 588 -21.95 5.10 24.72
N SER A 589 -21.46 3.86 24.74
CA SER A 589 -21.26 3.06 25.95
C SER A 589 -20.04 2.16 25.80
N PHE A 590 -19.31 1.88 26.89
CA PHE A 590 -18.14 1.00 26.86
C PHE A 590 -17.95 0.29 28.19
N THR A 591 -17.81 -1.03 28.15
CA THR A 591 -17.52 -1.93 29.28
C THR A 591 -16.45 -2.92 28.87
N ALA A 592 -15.97 -3.75 29.82
CA ALA A 592 -14.96 -4.77 29.53
C ALA A 592 -15.41 -5.85 28.52
N THR A 593 -16.73 -5.99 28.27
CA THR A 593 -17.27 -7.05 27.40
C THR A 593 -18.10 -6.54 26.23
N THR A 594 -18.64 -5.33 26.31
CA THR A 594 -19.56 -4.76 25.31
C THR A 594 -19.44 -3.24 25.23
N GLY A 595 -19.80 -2.67 24.09
CA GLY A 595 -19.93 -1.23 23.89
C GLY A 595 -20.87 -0.88 22.74
N SER A 596 -21.12 0.41 22.57
CA SER A 596 -21.88 0.94 21.45
C SER A 596 -21.28 2.26 20.96
N ILE A 597 -21.54 2.59 19.70
CA ILE A 597 -21.16 3.86 19.08
C ILE A 597 -22.34 4.43 18.29
N THR A 598 -22.48 5.74 18.27
CA THR A 598 -23.58 6.41 17.57
C THR A 598 -23.03 7.20 16.38
N PHE A 599 -23.50 6.87 15.18
CA PHE A 599 -23.36 7.74 14.02
C PHE A 599 -24.33 8.91 14.18
N ALA A 600 -23.80 10.13 14.18
CA ALA A 600 -24.64 11.32 14.08
C ALA A 600 -25.45 11.30 12.78
N ALA A 601 -26.63 11.94 12.77
CA ALA A 601 -27.45 12.07 11.57
C ALA A 601 -26.61 12.61 10.39
N GLY A 602 -26.71 11.96 9.23
CA GLY A 602 -25.90 12.29 8.05
C GLY A 602 -24.40 11.93 8.10
N SER A 603 -23.84 11.47 9.23
CA SER A 603 -22.42 11.09 9.31
C SER A 603 -22.17 9.68 8.80
N ALA A 604 -21.26 9.52 7.84
CA ALA A 604 -20.88 8.20 7.30
C ALA A 604 -19.87 7.44 8.18
N THR A 605 -19.27 8.11 9.17
CA THR A 605 -18.28 7.51 10.08
C THR A 605 -18.52 7.88 11.54
N ALA A 606 -18.07 7.01 12.43
CA ALA A 606 -17.93 7.28 13.85
C ALA A 606 -16.61 6.65 14.35
N ALA A 607 -15.95 7.28 15.31
CA ALA A 607 -14.64 6.82 15.78
C ALA A 607 -14.65 6.54 17.29
N LEU A 608 -14.07 5.40 17.67
CA LEU A 608 -13.69 5.06 19.03
C LEU A 608 -12.17 5.16 19.12
N THR A 609 -11.68 5.96 20.05
CA THR A 609 -10.25 6.09 20.32
C THR A 609 -9.91 5.34 21.59
N ILE A 610 -8.93 4.45 21.50
CA ILE A 610 -8.29 3.76 22.63
C ILE A 610 -6.94 4.42 22.87
N ASN A 611 -6.76 5.00 24.06
CA ASN A 611 -5.53 5.68 24.48
C ASN A 611 -4.75 4.77 25.44
N PRO A 612 -3.55 4.29 25.07
CA PRO A 612 -2.68 3.54 25.99
C PRO A 612 -2.35 4.33 27.25
N THR A 613 -2.16 3.64 28.37
CA THR A 613 -1.69 4.22 29.63
C THR A 613 -0.17 4.08 29.72
N VAL A 614 0.54 5.19 29.93
CA VAL A 614 2.00 5.17 30.09
C VAL A 614 2.40 4.70 31.48
N ASP A 615 3.33 3.75 31.57
CA ASP A 615 4.07 3.50 32.80
C ASP A 615 5.56 3.17 32.60
N THR A 616 6.15 2.34 33.46
CA THR A 616 7.59 1.99 33.46
C THR A 616 7.83 0.51 33.76
N THR A 617 6.76 -0.29 33.73
CA THR A 617 6.73 -1.69 34.09
C THR A 617 6.93 -2.53 32.83
N ILE A 618 8.06 -3.23 32.76
CA ILE A 618 8.26 -4.19 31.66
C ILE A 618 7.19 -5.28 31.70
N GLU A 619 6.37 -5.31 30.65
CA GLU A 619 5.31 -6.28 30.43
C GLU A 619 5.32 -6.85 29.00
N ASN A 620 4.32 -7.69 28.68
CA ASN A 620 4.18 -8.27 27.35
C ASN A 620 3.27 -7.37 26.51
N ASN A 621 3.42 -7.40 25.17
CA ASN A 621 2.47 -6.74 24.27
C ASN A 621 1.04 -7.25 24.51
N GLU A 622 0.10 -6.33 24.51
CA GLU A 622 -1.30 -6.59 24.80
C GLU A 622 -2.23 -6.21 23.64
N THR A 623 -3.49 -6.63 23.71
CA THR A 623 -4.46 -6.41 22.63
C THR A 623 -5.78 -5.86 23.14
N VAL A 624 -6.41 -5.00 22.34
CA VAL A 624 -7.83 -4.65 22.42
C VAL A 624 -8.50 -5.20 21.16
N ILE A 625 -9.62 -5.89 21.31
CA ILE A 625 -10.32 -6.57 20.21
C ILE A 625 -11.78 -6.12 20.18
N LEU A 626 -12.24 -5.61 19.05
CA LEU A 626 -13.64 -5.23 18.83
C LEU A 626 -14.30 -6.12 17.78
N THR A 627 -15.50 -6.61 18.08
CA THR A 627 -16.31 -7.40 17.15
C THR A 627 -17.69 -6.77 17.02
N LEU A 628 -18.08 -6.39 15.80
CA LEU A 628 -19.42 -5.84 15.53
C LEU A 628 -20.51 -6.84 15.93
N ALA A 629 -21.57 -6.36 16.58
CA ALA A 629 -22.76 -7.15 16.87
C ALA A 629 -23.84 -6.88 15.80
N SER A 630 -24.58 -7.93 15.44
CA SER A 630 -25.73 -7.84 14.54
C SER A 630 -26.90 -7.10 15.20
N ASP A 631 -27.61 -6.27 14.44
CA ASP A 631 -28.80 -5.56 14.86
C ASP A 631 -29.79 -5.42 13.68
N VAL A 632 -31.05 -5.07 13.93
CA VAL A 632 -32.09 -4.91 12.89
C VAL A 632 -31.93 -3.64 12.04
N GLY A 633 -31.12 -2.69 12.51
CA GLY A 633 -30.90 -1.40 11.83
C GLY A 633 -29.75 -1.38 10.82
N TYR A 634 -28.94 -2.44 10.73
CA TYR A 634 -27.79 -2.50 9.82
C TYR A 634 -27.25 -3.92 9.61
N VAL A 635 -26.53 -4.13 8.52
CA VAL A 635 -25.78 -5.37 8.23
C VAL A 635 -24.34 -5.23 8.71
N VAL A 636 -23.78 -6.28 9.31
CA VAL A 636 -22.37 -6.31 9.71
C VAL A 636 -21.49 -6.64 8.50
N GLY A 637 -20.73 -5.65 8.02
CA GLY A 637 -19.79 -5.78 6.92
C GLY A 637 -18.42 -6.34 7.34
N THR A 638 -17.91 -5.96 8.52
CA THR A 638 -16.70 -6.57 9.09
C THR A 638 -17.10 -7.71 10.03
N THR A 639 -17.13 -8.94 9.50
CA THR A 639 -17.57 -10.14 10.22
C THR A 639 -16.49 -10.76 11.11
N THR A 640 -15.23 -10.37 10.92
CA THR A 640 -14.10 -10.80 11.74
C THR A 640 -13.78 -9.79 12.83
N ALA A 641 -13.18 -10.26 13.93
CA ALA A 641 -12.75 -9.40 15.00
C ALA A 641 -11.61 -8.48 14.57
N VAL A 642 -11.70 -7.18 14.90
CA VAL A 642 -10.68 -6.17 14.60
C VAL A 642 -9.79 -6.02 15.84
N THR A 643 -8.48 -6.19 15.66
CA THR A 643 -7.50 -6.22 16.76
C THR A 643 -6.54 -5.05 16.65
N GLY A 644 -6.43 -4.28 17.73
CA GLY A 644 -5.39 -3.28 17.94
C GLY A 644 -4.43 -3.75 19.04
N THR A 645 -3.14 -3.54 18.84
CA THR A 645 -2.07 -4.00 19.76
C THR A 645 -1.46 -2.82 20.50
N ILE A 646 -1.26 -2.95 21.81
CA ILE A 646 -0.46 -2.04 22.63
C ILE A 646 0.89 -2.74 22.86
N THR A 647 1.98 -2.15 22.40
CA THR A 647 3.33 -2.73 22.49
C THR A 647 4.11 -2.09 23.61
N ASN A 648 4.74 -2.93 24.44
CA ASN A 648 5.56 -2.49 25.55
C ASN A 648 6.82 -1.75 25.04
N ASP A 649 7.12 -0.56 25.58
CA ASP A 649 8.28 0.25 25.21
C ASP A 649 9.29 0.48 26.34
N ASP A 650 9.07 -0.14 27.50
CA ASP A 650 9.88 0.01 28.71
C ASP A 650 11.28 -0.67 28.72
N PHE A 651 11.76 -1.17 27.57
CA PHE A 651 13.10 -1.76 27.47
C PHE A 651 14.20 -0.68 27.32
N PRO A 652 15.32 -0.76 28.06
CA PRO A 652 16.43 0.19 27.90
C PRO A 652 17.06 0.09 26.50
N SER A 653 17.61 1.21 26.00
CA SER A 653 18.23 1.27 24.68
C SER A 653 19.76 1.20 24.74
N LEU A 654 20.36 0.43 23.84
CA LEU A 654 21.80 0.22 23.68
C LEU A 654 22.41 1.24 22.71
N SER A 655 23.57 1.80 23.06
CA SER A 655 24.38 2.67 22.20
C SER A 655 25.87 2.29 22.27
N ILE A 656 26.61 2.44 21.18
CA ILE A 656 28.07 2.25 21.11
C ILE A 656 28.75 3.56 20.64
N ASN A 657 29.94 3.87 21.13
CA ASN A 657 30.65 5.11 20.76
C ASN A 657 31.65 4.92 19.61
N ASP A 658 31.94 6.01 18.91
CA ASP A 658 33.05 6.11 17.97
C ASP A 658 34.37 6.36 18.71
N ILE A 659 35.48 5.87 18.14
CA ILE A 659 36.83 6.07 18.67
C ILE A 659 37.85 6.25 17.55
N SER A 660 39.00 6.82 17.92
CA SER A 660 40.21 6.84 17.09
C SER A 660 41.33 6.15 17.85
N VAL A 661 42.08 5.31 17.15
CA VAL A 661 43.25 4.61 17.65
C VAL A 661 44.45 4.94 16.79
N ILE A 662 45.64 4.93 17.40
CA ILE A 662 46.89 5.13 16.69
C ILE A 662 47.57 3.78 16.54
N GLU A 663 47.89 3.42 15.29
CA GLU A 663 48.63 2.20 14.97
C GLU A 663 49.96 2.17 15.75
N GLY A 664 50.36 0.99 16.22
CA GLY A 664 51.60 0.79 17.00
C GLY A 664 51.56 1.29 18.44
N LYS A 665 50.73 2.28 18.75
CA LYS A 665 50.51 2.79 20.10
C LYS A 665 49.38 2.06 20.81
N ASP A 666 48.25 1.89 20.14
CA ASP A 666 47.01 1.36 20.72
C ASP A 666 46.78 -0.08 20.21
N PRO A 667 47.12 -1.13 20.99
CA PRO A 667 47.05 -2.51 20.52
C PRO A 667 45.61 -3.02 20.32
N ASN A 668 44.62 -2.28 20.83
CA ASN A 668 43.21 -2.61 20.69
C ASN A 668 42.36 -1.33 20.56
N ALA A 669 41.35 -1.39 19.69
CA ALA A 669 40.20 -0.50 19.69
C ALA A 669 39.18 -0.97 20.74
N VAL A 670 39.04 -0.19 21.82
CA VAL A 670 38.13 -0.49 22.94
C VAL A 670 36.91 0.42 22.89
N LEU A 671 35.79 -0.11 22.39
CA LEU A 671 34.53 0.60 22.28
C LEU A 671 33.67 0.38 23.53
N LEU A 672 33.00 1.43 24.00
CA LEU A 672 32.09 1.43 25.12
C LEU A 672 30.65 1.28 24.62
N VAL A 673 29.96 0.25 25.11
CA VAL A 673 28.53 0.03 24.90
C VAL A 673 27.77 0.44 26.17
N SER A 674 26.72 1.23 26.01
CA SER A 674 25.94 1.85 27.09
C SER A 674 24.44 1.57 26.99
N LEU A 675 23.77 1.55 28.14
CA LEU A 675 22.30 1.48 28.27
C LEU A 675 21.73 2.84 28.71
N SER A 676 20.55 3.19 28.20
CA SER A 676 19.82 4.39 28.62
C SER A 676 19.38 4.38 30.09
N SER A 677 19.09 3.19 30.64
CA SER A 677 18.71 2.97 32.03
C SER A 677 19.13 1.57 32.49
N PRO A 678 19.30 1.34 33.81
CA PRO A 678 19.60 0.01 34.32
C PRO A 678 18.40 -0.93 34.16
N SER A 679 18.65 -2.19 33.80
CA SER A 679 17.64 -3.25 33.78
C SER A 679 17.88 -4.27 34.90
N SER A 680 16.81 -4.80 35.49
CA SER A 680 16.88 -5.90 36.46
C SER A 680 17.20 -7.25 35.82
N GLN A 681 17.18 -7.34 34.49
CA GLN A 681 17.49 -8.53 33.71
C GLN A 681 18.89 -8.43 33.07
N ASN A 682 19.45 -9.57 32.67
CA ASN A 682 20.65 -9.56 31.81
C ASN A 682 20.31 -8.98 30.45
N ILE A 683 21.17 -8.10 29.94
CA ILE A 683 21.12 -7.65 28.54
C ILE A 683 22.20 -8.37 27.75
N THR A 684 21.84 -8.97 26.63
CA THR A 684 22.83 -9.51 25.67
C THR A 684 22.65 -8.87 24.32
N VAL A 685 23.76 -8.59 23.62
CA VAL A 685 23.76 -8.05 22.26
C VAL A 685 24.92 -8.64 21.47
N ASN A 686 24.66 -9.04 20.23
CA ASN A 686 25.71 -9.52 19.35
C ASN A 686 26.46 -8.35 18.70
N TYR A 687 27.74 -8.53 18.41
CA TYR A 687 28.54 -7.56 17.66
C TYR A 687 29.33 -8.23 16.54
N THR A 688 29.57 -7.49 15.46
CA THR A 688 30.38 -7.91 14.30
C THR A 688 31.15 -6.71 13.76
N THR A 689 32.43 -6.92 13.40
CA THR A 689 33.25 -5.93 12.68
C THR A 689 33.02 -6.01 11.16
N THR A 690 32.95 -4.86 10.49
CA THR A 690 32.85 -4.73 9.03
C THR A 690 33.88 -3.73 8.53
N ALA A 691 34.65 -4.11 7.52
CA ALA A 691 35.62 -3.23 6.86
C ALA A 691 34.91 -2.06 6.13
N LEU A 692 35.49 -0.86 6.22
CA LEU A 692 35.19 0.24 5.30
C LEU A 692 36.40 0.49 4.40
N THR A 693 37.30 1.38 4.81
CA THR A 693 38.58 1.59 4.14
C THR A 693 39.69 0.75 4.75
N ALA A 694 39.58 0.39 6.04
CA ALA A 694 40.52 -0.53 6.67
C ALA A 694 40.31 -1.98 6.17
N THR A 695 41.39 -2.60 5.74
CA THR A 695 41.51 -3.99 5.31
C THR A 695 41.57 -4.97 6.49
N ALA A 696 40.53 -5.81 6.57
CA ALA A 696 40.43 -6.89 7.55
C ALA A 696 41.65 -7.85 7.54
N ASN A 697 42.23 -8.07 8.73
CA ASN A 697 43.43 -8.86 9.01
C ASN A 697 44.73 -8.32 8.42
N SER A 698 44.70 -7.11 7.85
CA SER A 698 45.88 -6.27 7.65
C SER A 698 46.01 -5.29 8.81
N ASP A 699 44.93 -4.55 9.10
CA ASP A 699 44.99 -3.40 10.03
C ASP A 699 44.21 -3.67 11.34
N TYR A 700 43.24 -4.59 11.29
CA TYR A 700 42.55 -5.08 12.49
C TYR A 700 42.15 -6.54 12.37
N THR A 701 42.03 -7.24 13.51
CA THR A 701 41.52 -8.61 13.52
C THR A 701 39.99 -8.62 13.50
N THR A 702 39.39 -9.28 12.51
CA THR A 702 37.93 -9.41 12.44
C THR A 702 37.37 -10.09 13.69
N SER A 703 36.29 -9.56 14.26
CA SER A 703 35.72 -10.03 15.50
C SER A 703 34.20 -10.11 15.41
N THR A 704 33.64 -11.21 15.94
CA THR A 704 32.21 -11.36 16.18
C THR A 704 32.01 -11.98 17.56
N GLY A 705 30.94 -11.63 18.25
CA GLY A 705 30.67 -12.18 19.57
C GLY A 705 29.37 -11.69 20.17
N THR A 706 29.13 -12.08 21.43
CA THR A 706 27.99 -11.63 22.23
C THR A 706 28.52 -10.88 23.44
N LEU A 707 28.16 -9.61 23.55
CA LEU A 707 28.39 -8.79 24.74
C LEU A 707 27.26 -9.03 25.74
N THR A 708 27.60 -9.15 27.02
CA THR A 708 26.62 -9.25 28.12
C THR A 708 26.81 -8.06 29.06
N ILE A 709 25.74 -7.30 29.30
CA ILE A 709 25.66 -6.29 30.36
C ILE A 709 24.92 -6.93 31.54
N ALA A 710 25.60 -7.01 32.68
CA ALA A 710 25.04 -7.61 33.89
C ALA A 710 23.86 -6.78 34.44
N PRO A 711 22.96 -7.39 35.24
CA PRO A 711 21.79 -6.70 35.75
C PRO A 711 22.20 -5.50 36.61
N ASN A 712 21.45 -4.41 36.47
CA ASN A 712 21.68 -3.11 37.11
C ASN A 712 23.00 -2.42 36.72
N SER A 713 23.76 -2.96 35.76
CA SER A 713 24.84 -2.24 35.08
C SER A 713 24.29 -1.48 33.88
N THR A 714 24.97 -0.41 33.48
CA THR A 714 24.66 0.36 32.27
C THR A 714 25.79 0.36 31.25
N LEU A 715 26.94 -0.26 31.52
CA LEU A 715 28.12 -0.20 30.67
C LEU A 715 28.78 -1.57 30.49
N ALA A 716 29.33 -1.81 29.29
CA ALA A 716 30.30 -2.87 29.00
C ALA A 716 31.17 -2.49 27.78
N THR A 717 32.25 -3.20 27.51
CA THR A 717 33.21 -2.85 26.44
C THR A 717 33.41 -3.97 25.42
N ILE A 718 33.64 -3.59 24.16
CA ILE A 718 34.10 -4.48 23.08
C ILE A 718 35.56 -4.12 22.76
N SER A 719 36.44 -5.11 22.67
CA SER A 719 37.87 -4.91 22.35
C SER A 719 38.21 -5.60 21.03
N ILE A 720 38.69 -4.83 20.06
CA ILE A 720 39.09 -5.29 18.73
C ILE A 720 40.62 -5.12 18.59
N PRO A 721 41.41 -6.19 18.37
CA PRO A 721 42.84 -6.06 18.17
C PRO A 721 43.19 -5.24 16.92
N ILE A 722 44.09 -4.28 17.08
CA ILE A 722 44.70 -3.51 15.99
C ILE A 722 46.03 -4.17 15.63
N LEU A 723 46.28 -4.29 14.34
CA LEU A 723 47.52 -4.83 13.79
C LEU A 723 48.41 -3.65 13.41
N ASN A 724 49.71 -3.79 13.64
CA ASN A 724 50.69 -2.76 13.31
C ASN A 724 51.54 -3.19 12.12
N ASP A 725 51.74 -2.31 11.15
CA ASP A 725 52.82 -2.45 10.18
C ASP A 725 53.74 -1.20 10.12
N ASN A 726 54.50 -1.07 9.03
CA ASN A 726 55.50 0.01 8.86
C ASN A 726 55.20 0.87 7.62
N THR A 727 54.04 0.68 7.00
CA THR A 727 53.59 1.46 5.85
C THR A 727 52.85 2.68 6.37
N ASN A 728 53.08 3.84 5.74
CA ASN A 728 52.36 5.07 6.09
C ASN A 728 51.14 5.19 5.19
N GLU A 729 49.99 4.93 5.78
CA GLU A 729 48.68 4.88 5.17
C GLU A 729 47.87 6.13 5.51
N SER A 730 46.81 6.36 4.74
CA SER A 730 45.84 7.40 5.10
C SER A 730 44.95 6.91 6.23
N ASN A 731 44.30 7.80 6.99
CA ASN A 731 43.35 7.35 8.02
C ASN A 731 42.30 6.38 7.45
N GLU A 732 42.17 5.22 8.09
CA GLU A 732 41.30 4.14 7.66
C GLU A 732 40.20 3.85 8.67
N PHE A 733 39.11 3.23 8.23
CA PHE A 733 37.92 3.05 9.04
C PHE A 733 37.40 1.61 8.98
N PHE A 734 36.88 1.12 10.10
CA PHE A 734 35.99 -0.03 10.16
C PHE A 734 34.84 0.22 11.14
N ILE A 735 33.76 -0.54 11.02
CA ILE A 735 32.56 -0.41 11.85
C ILE A 735 32.40 -1.62 12.76
N VAL A 736 32.01 -1.39 14.02
CA VAL A 736 31.45 -2.41 14.92
C VAL A 736 29.93 -2.25 14.97
N THR A 737 29.20 -3.24 14.48
CA THR A 737 27.72 -3.22 14.43
C THR A 737 27.13 -4.01 15.59
N LEU A 738 26.21 -3.43 16.35
CA LEU A 738 25.41 -4.14 17.35
C LEU A 738 24.17 -4.78 16.69
N SER A 739 23.79 -5.98 17.12
CA SER A 739 22.64 -6.71 16.57
C SER A 739 22.00 -7.67 17.58
N ASN A 740 20.75 -8.07 17.32
CA ASN A 740 20.03 -9.09 18.10
C ASN A 740 20.05 -8.84 19.62
N PRO A 741 19.64 -7.64 20.11
CA PRO A 741 19.58 -7.40 21.54
C PRO A 741 18.49 -8.27 22.20
N VAL A 742 18.73 -8.67 23.45
CA VAL A 742 17.76 -9.34 24.32
C VAL A 742 17.56 -8.49 25.56
N ASN A 743 16.29 -8.25 25.94
CA ASN A 743 15.87 -7.38 27.05
C ASN A 743 16.27 -5.90 26.92
N ALA A 744 16.65 -5.47 25.71
CA ALA A 744 16.98 -4.09 25.37
C ALA A 744 16.61 -3.82 23.91
N THR A 745 16.52 -2.55 23.55
CA THR A 745 16.39 -2.10 22.17
C THR A 745 17.71 -1.53 21.65
N LEU A 746 17.90 -1.41 20.34
CA LEU A 746 19.04 -0.69 19.77
C LEU A 746 18.66 0.78 19.56
N ASN A 747 19.52 1.71 19.95
CA ASN A 747 19.39 3.09 19.53
C ASN A 747 19.70 3.19 18.02
N PRO A 748 18.73 3.58 17.16
CA PRO A 748 18.94 3.61 15.72
C PRO A 748 20.04 4.60 15.31
N ASN A 749 20.31 5.63 16.11
CA ASN A 749 21.32 6.65 15.83
C ASN A 749 22.70 6.31 16.42
N ALA A 750 22.84 5.21 17.16
CA ALA A 750 24.08 4.86 17.85
C ALA A 750 24.27 3.33 17.98
N SER A 751 23.80 2.57 16.98
CA SER A 751 23.94 1.10 16.95
C SER A 751 25.19 0.61 16.20
N PHE A 752 25.98 1.55 15.68
CA PHE A 752 27.23 1.33 14.98
C PHE A 752 28.30 2.21 15.64
N GLY A 753 29.46 1.64 15.95
CA GLY A 753 30.63 2.37 16.43
C GLY A 753 31.69 2.38 15.34
N GLU A 754 32.04 3.56 14.85
CA GLU A 754 33.10 3.75 13.87
C GLU A 754 34.45 3.82 14.58
N VAL A 755 35.42 3.06 14.07
CA VAL A 755 36.80 3.08 14.53
C VAL A 755 37.67 3.62 13.42
N MET A 756 38.33 4.74 13.69
CA MET A 756 39.38 5.29 12.83
C MET A 756 40.75 4.77 13.29
N ILE A 757 41.50 4.16 12.37
CA ILE A 757 42.90 3.78 12.54
C ILE A 757 43.76 4.84 11.86
N SER A 758 44.82 5.29 12.52
CA SER A 758 45.72 6.31 12.00
C SER A 758 47.16 6.00 12.35
N ASP A 759 48.06 6.17 11.39
CA ASP A 759 49.50 5.98 11.58
C ASP A 759 50.16 7.26 12.07
N THR A 760 49.39 8.36 12.12
CA THR A 760 49.87 9.67 12.56
C THR A 760 49.38 10.00 13.95
N TRP A 761 50.34 10.16 14.87
CA TRP A 761 50.05 10.70 16.17
C TRP A 761 50.00 12.24 16.12
N PHE A 762 48.79 12.80 16.15
CA PHE A 762 48.59 14.23 16.39
C PHE A 762 48.71 14.55 17.89
N SER A 763 49.64 15.43 18.27
CA SER A 763 49.89 15.76 19.68
C SER A 763 50.00 17.25 19.96
N ALA A 764 49.13 17.75 20.85
CA ALA A 764 49.22 19.11 21.39
C ALA A 764 50.28 19.29 22.51
N LEU A 765 51.02 18.23 22.83
CA LEU A 765 52.10 18.22 23.83
C LEU A 765 53.40 17.74 23.17
N SER A 766 54.55 18.06 23.77
CA SER A 766 55.83 17.47 23.36
C SER A 766 55.79 15.94 23.50
N ARG A 767 56.36 15.22 22.53
CA ARG A 767 56.32 13.75 22.47
C ARG A 767 57.62 13.12 22.03
N THR A 768 57.81 11.90 22.53
CA THR A 768 58.73 10.91 21.98
C THR A 768 57.88 9.76 21.46
N LEU A 769 58.08 9.35 20.20
CA LEU A 769 57.37 8.23 19.61
C LEU A 769 57.78 6.91 20.29
N PRO A 770 56.82 6.06 20.69
CA PRO A 770 57.12 4.69 21.12
C PRO A 770 57.57 3.85 19.91
N GLU A 771 58.08 2.65 20.19
CA GLU A 771 58.41 1.68 19.13
C GLU A 771 57.15 1.33 18.32
N GLY A 772 57.28 1.31 16.99
CA GLY A 772 56.19 0.99 16.05
C GLY A 772 55.24 2.15 15.73
N VAL A 773 55.57 3.39 16.10
CA VAL A 773 54.84 4.58 15.61
C VAL A 773 55.80 5.42 14.78
N GLU A 774 55.43 5.71 13.53
CA GLU A 774 56.34 6.29 12.55
C GLU A 774 56.07 7.77 12.30
N ASN A 775 54.83 8.24 12.48
CA ASN A 775 54.47 9.62 12.12
C ASN A 775 54.01 10.44 13.34
N LEU A 776 54.62 11.61 13.52
CA LEU A 776 54.25 12.59 14.54
C LEU A 776 53.91 13.93 13.89
N THR A 777 52.75 14.48 14.24
CA THR A 777 52.42 15.88 13.94
C THR A 777 52.16 16.63 15.25
N LEU A 778 52.99 17.64 15.52
CA LEU A 778 52.80 18.51 16.67
C LEU A 778 51.67 19.52 16.39
N MET A 779 50.89 19.83 17.42
CA MET A 779 49.79 20.79 17.35
C MET A 779 49.89 21.82 18.48
N GLY A 780 49.19 22.94 18.31
CA GLY A 780 49.06 23.94 19.37
C GLY A 780 50.40 24.53 19.78
N THR A 781 50.76 24.41 21.05
CA THR A 781 51.99 24.96 21.64
C THR A 781 53.03 23.89 21.95
N ALA A 782 52.90 22.68 21.39
CA ALA A 782 53.88 21.62 21.59
C ALA A 782 55.25 22.09 21.07
N ALA A 783 56.29 21.96 21.89
CA ALA A 783 57.60 22.53 21.59
C ALA A 783 58.63 21.51 21.08
N ASN A 784 58.40 20.20 21.26
CA ASN A 784 59.41 19.19 20.96
C ASN A 784 58.79 17.89 20.44
N GLY A 785 59.39 17.33 19.40
CA GLY A 785 59.10 16.00 18.86
C GLY A 785 60.37 15.17 18.80
N THR A 786 60.30 13.91 19.20
CA THR A 786 61.41 12.97 19.11
C THR A 786 60.91 11.67 18.50
N GLY A 787 61.59 11.19 17.47
CA GLY A 787 61.32 9.89 16.86
C GLY A 787 61.81 8.72 17.71
N ASN A 788 61.83 7.54 17.10
CA ASN A 788 62.30 6.28 17.65
C ASN A 788 63.54 5.80 16.87
N SER A 789 63.74 4.49 16.73
CA SER A 789 64.88 3.92 15.99
C SER A 789 64.53 3.45 14.57
N GLY A 790 63.29 3.72 14.13
CA GLY A 790 62.81 3.46 12.79
C GLY A 790 62.72 4.74 11.96
N ASN A 791 62.35 4.61 10.69
CA ASN A 791 62.21 5.76 9.80
C ASN A 791 60.95 6.55 10.18
N ASN A 792 61.09 7.81 10.58
CA ASN A 792 60.00 8.63 11.09
C ASN A 792 59.72 9.86 10.23
N VAL A 793 58.46 10.29 10.23
CA VAL A 793 58.05 11.58 9.68
C VAL A 793 57.62 12.49 10.82
N LEU A 794 58.43 13.51 11.09
CA LEU A 794 58.20 14.47 12.17
C LEU A 794 57.81 15.82 11.57
N THR A 795 56.57 16.24 11.84
CA THR A 795 56.07 17.55 11.42
C THR A 795 55.79 18.44 12.64
N GLY A 796 56.39 19.62 12.65
CA GLY A 796 56.19 20.66 13.64
C GLY A 796 54.86 21.40 13.50
N ASN A 797 54.71 22.47 14.27
CA ASN A 797 53.61 23.42 14.23
C ASN A 797 54.13 24.83 13.91
N SER A 798 53.35 25.89 14.18
CA SER A 798 53.78 27.26 13.92
C SER A 798 54.67 27.88 15.02
N ALA A 799 55.07 27.09 16.02
CA ALA A 799 55.93 27.52 17.12
C ALA A 799 57.34 26.99 16.91
N ASN A 800 58.32 27.61 17.55
CA ASN A 800 59.71 27.13 17.55
C ASN A 800 59.79 25.72 18.14
N ASN A 801 60.02 24.72 17.31
CA ASN A 801 60.04 23.31 17.64
C ASN A 801 61.45 22.76 17.66
N THR A 802 61.74 21.83 18.57
CA THR A 802 62.90 20.93 18.44
C THR A 802 62.41 19.56 17.97
N LEU A 803 62.75 19.19 16.73
CA LEU A 803 62.45 17.88 16.14
C LEU A 803 63.74 17.06 16.08
N ASN A 804 63.73 15.88 16.69
CA ASN A 804 64.86 14.95 16.69
C ASN A 804 64.43 13.62 16.09
N GLY A 805 64.95 13.27 14.91
CA GLY A 805 64.62 12.03 14.19
C GLY A 805 65.02 10.80 15.00
N GLY A 806 66.26 10.77 15.48
CA GLY A 806 66.76 9.73 16.35
C GLY A 806 67.64 8.76 15.58
N GLY A 807 67.10 7.63 15.17
CA GLY A 807 67.80 6.76 14.23
C GLY A 807 66.82 6.16 13.23
N GLY A 808 67.29 5.83 12.04
CA GLY A 808 66.43 5.60 10.89
C GLY A 808 66.63 6.70 9.85
N ASN A 809 66.02 6.54 8.68
CA ASN A 809 66.01 7.58 7.65
C ASN A 809 64.78 8.45 7.86
N ASP A 810 64.95 9.60 8.48
CA ASP A 810 63.87 10.44 8.98
C ASP A 810 63.55 11.60 8.03
N THR A 811 62.30 12.07 8.06
CA THR A 811 61.90 13.31 7.39
C THR A 811 61.41 14.31 8.43
N LEU A 812 62.10 15.44 8.54
CA LEU A 812 61.86 16.47 9.53
C LEU A 812 61.38 17.75 8.85
N ASN A 813 60.20 18.23 9.23
CA ASN A 813 59.63 19.48 8.77
C ASN A 813 59.21 20.32 9.97
N GLY A 814 59.92 21.42 10.24
CA GLY A 814 59.59 22.36 11.32
C GLY A 814 58.25 23.07 11.14
N SER A 815 57.72 23.11 9.92
CA SER A 815 56.68 24.03 9.47
C SER A 815 57.15 25.47 9.55
N THR A 816 56.44 26.35 10.24
CA THR A 816 56.82 27.78 10.33
C THR A 816 57.34 28.04 11.72
N GLY A 817 58.41 28.80 11.86
CA GLY A 817 58.99 29.01 13.18
C GLY A 817 60.48 29.31 13.08
N VAL A 818 61.13 29.27 14.24
CA VAL A 818 62.58 29.13 14.31
C VAL A 818 62.83 27.77 14.95
N ASP A 819 62.99 26.77 14.10
CA ASP A 819 62.99 25.38 14.52
C ASP A 819 64.41 24.85 14.69
N THR A 820 64.55 23.79 15.48
CA THR A 820 65.79 23.02 15.61
C THR A 820 65.51 21.62 15.08
N LEU A 821 66.09 21.28 13.94
CA LEU A 821 65.94 19.97 13.31
C LEU A 821 67.23 19.17 13.51
N ILE A 822 67.11 17.98 14.10
CA ILE A 822 68.21 17.08 14.44
C ILE A 822 67.90 15.75 13.74
N GLY A 823 68.68 15.36 12.75
CA GLY A 823 68.44 14.13 11.98
C GLY A 823 68.72 12.90 12.85
N GLY A 824 70.00 12.68 13.14
CA GLY A 824 70.45 11.54 13.93
C GLY A 824 71.04 10.47 13.03
N LEU A 825 70.97 9.19 13.42
CA LEU A 825 71.60 8.12 12.64
C LEU A 825 70.75 7.72 11.43
N GLY A 826 71.24 7.86 10.21
CA GLY A 826 70.55 7.44 8.99
C GLY A 826 70.62 8.54 7.94
N ASN A 827 70.01 8.31 6.78
CA ASN A 827 69.99 9.30 5.70
C ASN A 827 68.70 10.12 5.80
N ASP A 828 68.80 11.32 6.35
CA ASP A 828 67.68 12.15 6.74
C ASP A 828 67.36 13.25 5.72
N ILE A 829 66.11 13.71 5.76
CA ILE A 829 65.59 14.81 4.96
C ILE A 829 65.12 15.92 5.88
N PHE A 830 65.76 17.09 5.75
CA PHE A 830 65.34 18.32 6.41
C PHE A 830 64.58 19.21 5.43
N GLN A 831 63.30 19.46 5.70
CA GLN A 831 62.46 20.36 4.92
C GLN A 831 62.52 21.76 5.52
N ILE A 832 63.06 22.71 4.75
CA ILE A 832 63.37 24.06 5.21
C ILE A 832 62.49 25.09 4.49
N ASP A 833 61.74 25.86 5.26
CA ASP A 833 60.93 26.98 4.78
C ASP A 833 61.57 28.36 5.09
N SER A 834 62.49 28.42 6.05
CA SER A 834 63.18 29.63 6.47
C SER A 834 64.65 29.38 6.80
N THR A 835 65.53 30.36 6.51
CA THR A 835 66.95 30.28 6.90
C THR A 835 67.19 30.54 8.38
N THR A 836 66.13 30.77 9.15
CA THR A 836 66.21 30.96 10.60
C THR A 836 66.34 29.66 11.37
N ASP A 837 66.00 28.53 10.75
CA ASP A 837 66.06 27.23 11.41
C ASP A 837 67.50 26.79 11.70
N VAL A 838 67.65 26.04 12.78
CA VAL A 838 68.89 25.44 13.24
C VAL A 838 68.88 23.97 12.85
N ILE A 839 69.83 23.58 12.01
CA ILE A 839 69.99 22.18 11.59
C ILE A 839 71.21 21.63 12.33
N THR A 840 71.05 20.47 12.96
CA THR A 840 72.11 19.78 13.68
C THR A 840 72.36 18.43 13.04
N GLU A 841 73.56 18.26 12.49
CA GLU A 841 74.01 17.04 11.84
C GLU A 841 75.43 16.72 12.30
N ASN A 842 75.68 15.52 12.84
CA ASN A 842 77.02 15.14 13.30
C ASN A 842 77.79 14.36 12.23
N VAL A 843 79.07 14.14 12.50
CA VAL A 843 79.93 13.38 11.60
C VAL A 843 79.56 11.89 11.65
N SER A 844 79.50 11.25 10.48
CA SER A 844 79.21 9.80 10.32
C SER A 844 77.80 9.36 10.73
N GLU A 845 76.84 10.28 10.64
CA GLU A 845 75.44 10.01 10.94
C GLU A 845 74.63 9.63 9.69
N GLY A 846 75.00 10.10 8.49
CA GLY A 846 74.42 9.59 7.26
C GLY A 846 74.90 10.28 6.00
N THR A 847 74.02 10.30 5.00
CA THR A 847 74.11 11.15 3.81
C THR A 847 72.82 11.93 3.70
N ASP A 848 72.88 13.19 4.08
CA ASP A 848 71.69 13.93 4.49
C ASP A 848 71.32 15.00 3.46
N THR A 849 70.01 15.30 3.39
CA THR A 849 69.46 16.14 2.34
C THR A 849 68.67 17.31 2.91
N ILE A 850 69.06 18.52 2.52
CA ILE A 850 68.22 19.71 2.69
C ILE A 850 67.29 19.83 1.50
N GLN A 851 65.99 19.90 1.76
CA GLN A 851 64.98 20.32 0.80
C GLN A 851 64.51 21.73 1.16
N SER A 852 64.99 22.74 0.43
CA SER A 852 64.75 24.15 0.78
C SER A 852 63.79 24.84 -0.20
N SER A 853 62.79 25.51 0.35
CA SER A 853 61.90 26.39 -0.43
C SER A 853 62.40 27.85 -0.52
N VAL A 854 63.51 28.17 0.15
CA VAL A 854 64.20 29.47 0.14
C VAL A 854 65.64 29.34 -0.36
N THR A 855 66.30 30.48 -0.66
CA THR A 855 67.74 30.49 -0.95
C THR A 855 68.51 29.94 0.25
N PHE A 856 69.34 28.93 0.01
CA PHE A 856 70.01 28.19 1.09
C PHE A 856 71.49 27.96 0.79
N SER A 857 72.31 27.99 1.85
CA SER A 857 73.76 27.76 1.77
C SER A 857 74.16 26.72 2.80
N LEU A 858 74.86 25.69 2.34
CA LEU A 858 75.44 24.64 3.17
C LEU A 858 76.77 25.06 3.83
N ALA A 859 77.29 26.26 3.55
CA ALA A 859 78.62 26.69 3.97
C ALA A 859 78.86 26.59 5.51
N THR A 860 77.80 26.67 6.32
CA THR A 860 77.86 26.51 7.78
C THR A 860 77.49 25.10 8.28
N PHE A 861 77.18 24.17 7.38
CA PHE A 861 76.71 22.81 7.65
C PHE A 861 77.67 21.79 7.00
N PRO A 862 78.81 21.47 7.65
CA PRO A 862 79.88 20.69 7.04
C PRO A 862 79.57 19.20 6.84
N ASN A 863 78.54 18.67 7.50
CA ASN A 863 78.14 17.26 7.47
C ASN A 863 76.84 17.04 6.67
N ILE A 864 76.44 18.02 5.85
CA ILE A 864 75.31 17.89 4.95
C ILE A 864 75.85 17.74 3.53
N GLU A 865 75.43 16.70 2.83
CA GLU A 865 75.94 16.35 1.51
C GLU A 865 75.05 16.89 0.39
N ASN A 866 73.73 16.92 0.58
CA ASN A 866 72.80 17.21 -0.51
C ASN A 866 71.93 18.44 -0.25
N LEU A 867 71.72 19.26 -1.29
CA LEU A 867 70.79 20.38 -1.29
C LEU A 867 69.88 20.30 -2.52
N THR A 868 68.58 20.24 -2.30
CA THR A 868 67.55 20.32 -3.34
C THR A 868 66.67 21.55 -3.09
N LEU A 869 66.53 22.40 -4.10
CA LEU A 869 65.64 23.55 -4.05
C LEU A 869 64.23 23.12 -4.50
N THR A 870 63.23 23.28 -3.64
CA THR A 870 61.85 22.83 -3.87
C THR A 870 60.86 23.97 -4.09
N GLY A 871 61.26 25.22 -3.81
CA GLY A 871 60.42 26.41 -4.00
C GLY A 871 60.12 26.68 -5.48
N SER A 872 59.20 27.62 -5.76
CA SER A 872 58.87 28.02 -7.14
C SER A 872 59.51 29.34 -7.58
N SER A 873 60.19 30.06 -6.67
CA SER A 873 60.86 31.33 -6.95
C SER A 873 62.30 31.11 -7.45
N ALA A 874 62.90 32.15 -8.04
CA ALA A 874 64.32 32.16 -8.37
C ALA A 874 65.17 32.27 -7.09
N ILE A 875 65.36 31.12 -6.44
CA ILE A 875 66.18 30.95 -5.23
C ILE A 875 67.54 30.35 -5.60
N ASN A 876 68.51 30.44 -4.71
CA ASN A 876 69.89 30.03 -4.99
C ASN A 876 70.36 28.95 -4.02
N GLY A 877 71.32 28.15 -4.47
CA GLY A 877 71.95 27.08 -3.69
C GLY A 877 73.45 27.30 -3.60
N THR A 878 74.04 27.07 -2.43
CA THR A 878 75.49 27.08 -2.25
C THR A 878 75.89 25.86 -1.44
N GLY A 879 76.91 25.13 -1.91
CA GLY A 879 77.51 23.98 -1.25
C GLY A 879 78.39 24.39 -0.07
N ASN A 880 79.18 23.44 0.40
CA ASN A 880 80.19 23.56 1.45
C ASN A 880 81.53 23.05 0.93
N THR A 881 82.45 22.68 1.82
CA THR A 881 83.78 22.20 1.40
C THR A 881 83.86 20.69 1.11
N ALA A 882 82.74 19.96 1.20
CA ALA A 882 82.62 18.53 0.93
C ALA A 882 82.14 18.30 -0.52
N ASN A 883 82.00 17.03 -0.91
CA ASN A 883 81.45 16.70 -2.23
C ASN A 883 79.92 16.78 -2.14
N ASN A 884 79.31 17.82 -2.70
CA ASN A 884 77.88 18.06 -2.60
C ASN A 884 77.10 17.62 -3.85
N VAL A 885 75.83 17.26 -3.65
CA VAL A 885 74.84 17.16 -4.74
C VAL A 885 73.85 18.32 -4.61
N LEU A 886 73.92 19.26 -5.56
CA LEU A 886 73.04 20.43 -5.61
C LEU A 886 72.06 20.31 -6.78
N THR A 887 70.77 20.40 -6.47
CA THR A 887 69.70 20.40 -7.47
C THR A 887 68.85 21.67 -7.35
N GLY A 888 68.73 22.40 -8.46
CA GLY A 888 67.87 23.57 -8.61
C GLY A 888 66.39 23.24 -8.75
N ASN A 889 65.56 24.27 -8.84
CA ASN A 889 64.11 24.18 -9.04
C ASN A 889 63.73 24.53 -10.48
N GLY A 890 62.46 24.90 -10.71
CA GLY A 890 61.97 25.26 -12.05
C GLY A 890 62.21 26.72 -12.48
N ALA A 891 62.88 27.52 -11.65
CA ALA A 891 63.20 28.92 -11.91
C ALA A 891 64.70 29.12 -12.11
N ASN A 892 65.11 30.29 -12.59
CA ASN A 892 66.52 30.60 -12.80
C ASN A 892 67.30 30.64 -11.49
N ASN A 893 68.12 29.63 -11.22
CA ASN A 893 68.91 29.50 -10.00
C ASN A 893 70.38 29.88 -10.22
N LEU A 894 71.02 30.42 -9.18
CA LEU A 894 72.47 30.42 -9.03
C LEU A 894 72.85 29.26 -8.11
N LEU A 895 73.57 28.27 -8.65
CA LEU A 895 74.12 27.14 -7.89
C LEU A 895 75.65 27.25 -7.84
N SER A 896 76.21 27.16 -6.63
CA SER A 896 77.65 27.18 -6.37
C SER A 896 78.06 25.95 -5.58
N GLY A 897 79.03 25.15 -6.04
CA GLY A 897 79.59 23.99 -5.32
C GLY A 897 80.56 24.38 -4.21
N ASP A 898 81.32 25.47 -4.42
CA ASP A 898 82.40 25.96 -3.55
C ASP A 898 83.69 25.14 -3.69
N THR A 899 83.98 24.19 -2.80
CA THR A 899 85.13 23.29 -2.97
C THR A 899 84.70 21.86 -2.75
N GLY A 900 85.24 20.93 -3.52
CA GLY A 900 84.76 19.55 -3.48
C GLY A 900 84.60 19.04 -4.89
N ASN A 901 84.28 17.77 -5.04
CA ASN A 901 83.90 17.20 -6.33
C ASN A 901 82.38 17.16 -6.37
N ASP A 902 81.77 18.22 -6.87
CA ASP A 902 80.34 18.46 -6.71
C ASP A 902 79.52 17.95 -7.90
N ILE A 903 78.23 17.74 -7.69
CA ILE A 903 77.25 17.48 -8.75
C ILE A 903 76.21 18.60 -8.72
N LEU A 904 76.23 19.48 -9.72
CA LEU A 904 75.30 20.61 -9.83
C LEU A 904 74.33 20.37 -10.97
N THR A 905 73.04 20.32 -10.68
CA THR A 905 71.96 20.20 -11.69
C THR A 905 71.03 21.39 -11.59
N GLY A 906 70.98 22.24 -12.62
CA GLY A 906 70.11 23.44 -12.64
C GLY A 906 68.61 23.13 -12.63
N ALA A 907 68.22 21.97 -13.16
CA ALA A 907 66.84 21.57 -13.42
C ALA A 907 66.18 22.38 -14.55
N ALA A 908 65.19 23.22 -14.28
CA ALA A 908 64.53 24.01 -15.32
C ALA A 908 64.62 25.50 -15.04
N GLY A 909 64.71 26.30 -16.10
CA GLY A 909 65.05 27.71 -15.97
C GLY A 909 66.30 27.98 -16.79
N LYS A 910 66.82 29.20 -16.65
CA LYS A 910 68.15 29.55 -17.10
C LYS A 910 69.03 29.65 -15.87
N ASP A 911 69.79 28.60 -15.63
CA ASP A 911 70.56 28.48 -14.41
C ASP A 911 72.00 28.96 -14.60
N THR A 912 72.62 29.41 -13.51
CA THR A 912 74.04 29.72 -13.46
C THR A 912 74.70 28.73 -12.51
N LEU A 913 75.55 27.86 -13.03
CA LEU A 913 76.23 26.81 -12.29
C LEU A 913 77.72 27.15 -12.15
N THR A 914 78.25 27.03 -10.95
CA THR A 914 79.66 27.27 -10.62
C THR A 914 80.10 26.13 -9.70
N GLY A 915 80.90 25.19 -10.18
CA GLY A 915 81.41 24.08 -9.36
C GLY A 915 82.39 24.56 -8.29
N GLY A 916 83.30 25.46 -8.66
CA GLY A 916 84.32 26.02 -7.79
C GLY A 916 85.63 25.24 -7.91
N ALA A 917 86.17 24.76 -6.79
CA ALA A 917 87.43 24.04 -6.76
C ALA A 917 87.22 22.53 -6.58
N GLY A 918 87.55 21.75 -7.60
CA GLY A 918 87.60 20.30 -7.52
C GLY A 918 87.34 19.67 -8.88
N ILE A 919 86.71 18.50 -8.90
CA ILE A 919 86.29 17.76 -10.10
C ILE A 919 84.76 17.76 -10.13
N ASP A 920 84.18 18.74 -10.80
CA ASP A 920 82.75 18.99 -10.72
C ASP A 920 81.97 18.37 -11.88
N LYS A 921 80.74 17.95 -11.62
CA LYS A 921 79.81 17.39 -12.61
C LYS A 921 78.62 18.33 -12.77
N PHE A 922 78.41 18.79 -13.99
CA PHE A 922 77.30 19.69 -14.30
C PHE A 922 76.19 18.95 -15.04
N GLY A 923 75.06 18.77 -14.38
CA GLY A 923 73.77 18.47 -14.98
C GLY A 923 73.12 19.72 -15.54
N TYR A 924 72.63 19.62 -16.77
CA TYR A 924 72.01 20.71 -17.52
C TYR A 924 70.80 20.17 -18.28
N LYS A 925 69.90 21.08 -18.67
CA LYS A 925 68.65 20.68 -19.31
C LYS A 925 68.78 20.45 -20.81
N THR A 926 67.95 19.59 -21.39
CA THR A 926 67.56 19.63 -22.81
C THR A 926 66.60 20.80 -23.04
N LEU A 927 66.73 21.50 -24.17
CA LEU A 927 65.85 22.63 -24.48
C LEU A 927 64.43 22.08 -24.72
N THR A 928 63.49 22.31 -23.82
CA THR A 928 62.09 21.84 -23.97
C THR A 928 61.16 22.90 -24.56
N ASP A 929 61.66 24.09 -24.85
CA ASP A 929 60.93 25.20 -25.47
C ASP A 929 61.73 25.72 -26.68
N SER A 930 61.04 26.11 -27.74
CA SER A 930 61.62 26.66 -28.98
C SER A 930 62.36 27.99 -28.79
N LEU A 931 62.40 28.54 -27.57
CA LEU A 931 63.20 29.72 -27.23
C LEU A 931 64.62 29.32 -26.80
N LEU A 932 65.59 29.61 -27.65
CA LEU A 932 67.04 29.63 -27.34
C LEU A 932 67.45 30.71 -26.31
N ALA A 933 66.49 31.23 -25.53
CA ALA A 933 66.71 32.23 -24.49
C ALA A 933 67.01 31.62 -23.12
N ASN A 934 66.72 30.32 -22.93
CA ASN A 934 66.69 29.65 -21.62
C ASN A 934 67.72 28.49 -21.50
N TYR A 935 68.95 28.69 -21.99
CA TYR A 935 70.06 27.76 -21.74
C TYR A 935 70.78 28.09 -20.44
N ASP A 936 71.35 27.08 -19.81
CA ASP A 936 72.16 27.23 -18.59
C ASP A 936 73.53 27.84 -18.92
N LEU A 937 74.12 28.49 -17.92
CA LEU A 937 75.45 29.09 -17.92
C LEU A 937 76.32 28.38 -16.89
N ILE A 938 77.39 27.73 -17.32
CA ILE A 938 78.44 27.21 -16.44
C ILE A 938 79.58 28.23 -16.42
N THR A 939 79.93 28.76 -15.25
CA THR A 939 80.84 29.92 -15.19
C THR A 939 82.33 29.57 -15.08
N ASP A 940 82.67 28.33 -14.78
CA ASP A 940 83.99 27.93 -14.30
C ASP A 940 84.53 26.63 -14.89
N PHE A 941 83.89 26.08 -15.92
CA PHE A 941 84.26 24.81 -16.52
C PHE A 941 85.73 24.76 -16.98
N ASN A 942 86.52 23.86 -16.41
CA ASN A 942 87.95 23.71 -16.68
C ASN A 942 88.32 22.36 -17.31
N ALA A 943 88.39 22.33 -18.65
CA ALA A 943 88.73 21.11 -19.39
C ALA A 943 90.22 20.72 -19.35
N THR A 944 91.15 21.67 -19.17
CA THR A 944 92.60 21.42 -19.38
C THR A 944 93.26 20.65 -18.25
N THR A 945 92.62 20.55 -17.09
CA THR A 945 93.06 19.69 -15.99
C THR A 945 92.27 18.38 -15.88
N GLY A 946 91.25 18.18 -16.72
CA GLY A 946 90.43 16.96 -16.73
C GLY A 946 89.47 16.82 -15.55
N ASN A 947 89.20 17.94 -14.86
CA ASN A 947 88.49 17.92 -13.59
C ASN A 947 86.99 18.13 -13.78
N ASP A 948 86.53 19.02 -14.65
CA ASP A 948 85.08 19.24 -14.79
C ASP A 948 84.46 18.41 -15.91
N LEU A 949 83.27 17.88 -15.64
CA LEU A 949 82.55 16.94 -16.47
C LEU A 949 81.12 17.41 -16.72
N PHE A 950 80.66 17.25 -17.94
CA PHE A 950 79.25 17.35 -18.30
C PHE A 950 78.55 16.04 -17.95
N LEU A 951 77.46 16.14 -17.19
CA LEU A 951 76.59 15.01 -16.92
C LEU A 951 75.63 14.82 -18.10
N VAL A 952 75.60 13.61 -18.67
CA VAL A 952 74.76 13.26 -19.82
C VAL A 952 73.90 12.04 -19.50
N THR A 953 72.72 11.95 -20.12
CA THR A 953 71.85 10.77 -19.97
C THR A 953 72.33 9.56 -20.78
N THR A 954 73.16 9.79 -21.79
CA THR A 954 73.65 8.76 -22.73
C THR A 954 75.13 9.00 -23.05
N ALA A 955 75.90 7.93 -23.23
CA ALA A 955 77.32 8.02 -23.57
C ALA A 955 77.52 8.80 -24.89
N ARG A 956 78.59 9.58 -24.97
CA ARG A 956 78.91 10.41 -26.14
C ARG A 956 79.98 9.77 -27.00
N ALA A 957 79.74 9.72 -28.31
CA ALA A 957 80.70 9.24 -29.30
C ALA A 957 81.15 10.42 -30.15
N GLY A 958 82.43 10.80 -30.09
CA GLY A 958 83.00 11.86 -30.95
C GLY A 958 82.55 13.28 -30.61
N PHE A 959 83.39 14.25 -30.98
CA PHE A 959 83.23 15.66 -30.64
C PHE A 959 83.65 16.58 -31.78
N THR A 960 82.85 17.62 -32.07
CA THR A 960 83.23 18.65 -33.06
C THR A 960 83.61 19.97 -32.38
N THR A 961 84.72 20.57 -32.81
CA THR A 961 85.34 21.71 -32.12
C THR A 961 85.50 22.90 -33.07
N GLY A 962 85.32 24.12 -32.56
CA GLY A 962 85.76 25.34 -33.25
C GLY A 962 84.81 25.85 -34.35
N LEU A 963 83.52 25.56 -34.22
CA LEU A 963 82.50 26.15 -35.10
C LEU A 963 82.18 27.59 -34.67
N THR A 964 81.76 28.44 -35.61
CA THR A 964 81.29 29.81 -35.31
C THR A 964 79.90 30.03 -35.90
N VAL A 965 78.97 30.48 -35.07
CA VAL A 965 77.60 30.86 -35.45
C VAL A 965 77.43 32.37 -35.36
N ASN A 966 76.79 32.98 -36.35
CA ASN A 966 76.60 34.43 -36.41
C ASN A 966 75.28 34.89 -35.77
N THR A 967 74.30 34.00 -35.65
CA THR A 967 73.01 34.20 -34.98
C THR A 967 72.78 33.05 -34.01
N LEU A 968 72.33 33.36 -32.80
CA LEU A 968 71.98 32.37 -31.78
C LEU A 968 70.47 32.07 -31.87
N ASP A 969 70.04 31.61 -33.04
CA ASP A 969 68.68 31.17 -33.34
C ASP A 969 68.66 29.75 -33.92
N ALA A 970 67.50 29.08 -33.90
CA ALA A 970 67.42 27.65 -34.25
C ALA A 970 67.85 27.40 -35.70
N ALA A 971 67.56 28.36 -36.59
CA ALA A 971 67.99 28.34 -37.98
C ALA A 971 69.51 28.50 -38.13
N GLY A 972 70.13 29.45 -37.41
CA GLY A 972 71.57 29.70 -37.46
C GLY A 972 72.40 28.55 -36.90
N ILE A 973 71.93 27.94 -35.80
CA ILE A 973 72.56 26.77 -35.19
C ILE A 973 72.34 25.53 -36.06
N GLY A 974 71.09 25.26 -36.48
CA GLY A 974 70.75 24.11 -37.33
C GLY A 974 71.42 24.12 -38.70
N ALA A 975 71.69 25.29 -39.27
CA ALA A 975 72.46 25.42 -40.51
C ALA A 975 73.94 25.03 -40.33
N LYS A 976 74.48 25.09 -39.09
CA LYS A 976 75.87 24.71 -38.79
C LYS A 976 76.00 23.30 -38.22
N LEU A 977 75.04 22.87 -37.41
CA LEU A 977 74.97 21.55 -36.77
C LEU A 977 73.95 20.67 -37.53
N THR A 978 74.42 20.03 -38.60
CA THR A 978 73.63 19.19 -39.51
C THR A 978 73.78 17.70 -39.16
N THR A 979 72.93 16.85 -39.75
CA THR A 979 73.01 15.38 -39.61
C THR A 979 74.38 14.79 -39.95
N THR A 980 75.17 15.46 -40.78
CA THR A 980 76.50 15.00 -41.21
C THR A 980 77.59 15.24 -40.16
N ASN A 981 77.51 16.35 -39.41
CA ASN A 981 78.58 16.78 -38.49
C ASN A 981 78.14 16.83 -37.02
N PHE A 982 76.86 16.59 -36.73
CA PHE A 982 76.28 16.47 -35.40
C PHE A 982 75.43 15.20 -35.37
N ALA A 983 76.08 14.03 -35.27
CA ALA A 983 75.41 12.73 -35.31
C ALA A 983 74.73 12.39 -33.97
N ALA A 984 73.90 11.33 -33.95
CA ALA A 984 73.28 10.83 -32.72
C ALA A 984 74.32 10.65 -31.59
N ASN A 985 74.03 11.20 -30.42
CA ASN A 985 74.90 11.19 -29.23
C ASN A 985 76.27 11.88 -29.42
N TYR A 986 76.37 12.89 -30.30
CA TYR A 986 77.53 13.78 -30.40
C TYR A 986 77.42 15.00 -29.47
N ALA A 987 78.55 15.68 -29.27
CA ALA A 987 78.58 17.06 -28.78
C ALA A 987 79.40 17.97 -29.71
N ALA A 988 79.14 19.27 -29.65
CA ALA A 988 79.78 20.29 -30.48
C ALA A 988 80.09 21.56 -29.68
N GLN A 989 81.32 22.06 -29.74
CA GLN A 989 81.70 23.38 -29.22
C GLN A 989 81.69 24.41 -30.34
N PHE A 990 81.00 25.52 -30.09
CA PHE A 990 80.95 26.65 -31.00
C PHE A 990 81.03 27.99 -30.26
N THR A 991 81.43 29.02 -31.00
CA THR A 991 81.43 30.40 -30.50
C THR A 991 80.35 31.23 -31.17
N PHE A 992 79.76 32.13 -30.39
CA PHE A 992 78.85 33.16 -30.89
C PHE A 992 79.46 34.54 -30.59
N THR A 993 79.67 35.32 -31.64
CA THR A 993 80.21 36.68 -31.52
C THR A 993 79.10 37.68 -31.82
N SER A 994 78.73 38.46 -30.80
CA SER A 994 77.82 39.59 -30.95
C SER A 994 78.57 40.87 -30.63
N GLY A 995 78.77 41.72 -31.65
CA GLY A 995 79.65 42.88 -31.54
C GLY A 995 81.10 42.48 -31.27
N THR A 996 81.69 42.99 -30.19
CA THR A 996 83.06 42.67 -29.77
C THR A 996 83.14 41.49 -28.78
N THR A 997 82.01 40.99 -28.31
CA THR A 997 81.96 39.94 -27.28
C THR A 997 81.80 38.59 -27.93
N THR A 998 82.75 37.68 -27.67
CA THR A 998 82.67 36.27 -28.10
C THR A 998 82.36 35.40 -26.90
N ARG A 999 81.30 34.60 -27.00
CA ARG A 999 80.83 33.68 -25.96
C ARG A 999 80.96 32.24 -26.48
N THR A 1000 81.22 31.29 -25.58
CA THR A 1000 81.43 29.88 -25.92
C THR A 1000 80.24 29.04 -25.50
N PHE A 1001 79.81 28.15 -26.38
CA PHE A 1001 78.65 27.28 -26.18
C PHE A 1001 79.00 25.83 -26.50
N VAL A 1002 78.35 24.92 -25.79
CA VAL A 1002 78.38 23.48 -26.06
C VAL A 1002 76.96 23.04 -26.40
N ALA A 1003 76.78 22.47 -27.59
CA ALA A 1003 75.57 21.75 -27.95
C ALA A 1003 75.78 20.25 -27.69
N ILE A 1004 74.80 19.60 -27.08
CA ILE A 1004 74.80 18.15 -26.87
C ILE A 1004 73.57 17.58 -27.57
N ASN A 1005 73.82 16.63 -28.48
CA ASN A 1005 72.79 15.98 -29.27
C ASN A 1005 72.10 14.89 -28.46
N ASP A 1006 70.81 14.72 -28.72
CA ASP A 1006 70.05 13.54 -28.33
C ASP A 1006 70.45 12.31 -29.16
N ALA A 1007 69.57 11.30 -29.23
CA ALA A 1007 69.82 10.09 -30.02
C ALA A 1007 69.48 10.25 -31.52
N ILE A 1008 69.25 11.47 -32.03
CA ILE A 1008 68.83 11.78 -33.40
C ILE A 1008 69.81 12.78 -34.03
N ALA A 1009 70.43 12.37 -35.14
CA ALA A 1009 71.38 13.24 -35.83
C ALA A 1009 70.77 14.58 -36.30
N GLY A 1010 71.56 15.65 -36.22
CA GLY A 1010 71.20 17.03 -36.57
C GLY A 1010 70.66 17.82 -35.39
N PHE A 1011 70.80 19.15 -35.42
CA PHE A 1011 70.34 19.98 -34.30
C PHE A 1011 68.82 20.15 -34.25
N ASN A 1012 68.24 19.86 -33.09
CA ASN A 1012 66.84 20.09 -32.76
C ASN A 1012 66.72 20.83 -31.42
N ALA A 1013 66.25 22.07 -31.47
CA ALA A 1013 66.10 22.93 -30.29
C ALA A 1013 65.04 22.47 -29.27
N SER A 1014 64.32 21.37 -29.53
CA SER A 1014 63.34 20.79 -28.60
C SER A 1014 63.81 19.50 -27.92
N THR A 1015 64.94 18.94 -28.36
CA THR A 1015 65.45 17.67 -27.83
C THR A 1015 66.94 17.71 -27.52
N ASP A 1016 67.70 18.60 -28.15
CA ASP A 1016 69.10 18.84 -27.85
C ASP A 1016 69.29 19.88 -26.73
N SER A 1017 70.43 19.79 -26.06
CA SER A 1017 70.85 20.78 -25.06
C SER A 1017 71.80 21.80 -25.68
N ILE A 1018 71.67 23.06 -25.26
CA ILE A 1018 72.72 24.07 -25.42
C ILE A 1018 73.05 24.59 -24.04
N VAL A 1019 74.33 24.72 -23.75
CA VAL A 1019 74.86 25.30 -22.51
C VAL A 1019 75.91 26.34 -22.87
N GLU A 1020 75.85 27.50 -22.22
CA GLU A 1020 76.94 28.47 -22.28
C GLU A 1020 78.01 28.13 -21.26
N VAL A 1021 79.27 28.29 -21.64
CA VAL A 1021 80.40 27.94 -20.78
C VAL A 1021 81.40 29.09 -20.77
N THR A 1022 81.73 29.58 -19.58
CA THR A 1022 82.88 30.46 -19.36
C THR A 1022 84.01 29.69 -18.66
N GLY A 1023 85.25 30.18 -18.78
CA GLY A 1023 86.41 29.50 -18.20
C GLY A 1023 87.00 28.35 -19.03
N LEU A 1024 86.29 27.86 -20.06
CA LEU A 1024 86.78 26.80 -20.95
C LEU A 1024 88.07 27.22 -21.68
N THR A 1025 89.21 26.86 -21.13
CA THR A 1025 90.53 27.00 -21.74
C THR A 1025 90.89 25.66 -22.38
N GLY A 1026 90.91 25.59 -23.72
CA GLY A 1026 91.24 24.36 -24.45
C GLY A 1026 90.08 23.76 -25.25
N THR A 1027 90.24 22.49 -25.64
CA THR A 1027 89.33 21.76 -26.52
C THR A 1027 88.69 20.62 -25.74
N LEU A 1028 87.36 20.47 -25.81
CA LEU A 1028 86.66 19.36 -25.16
C LEU A 1028 87.02 18.02 -25.82
N VAL A 1029 87.10 16.96 -25.01
CA VAL A 1029 87.30 15.57 -25.42
C VAL A 1029 86.16 14.69 -24.89
N ILE A 1030 86.02 13.46 -25.40
CA ILE A 1030 84.97 12.52 -24.96
C ILE A 1030 85.00 12.31 -23.44
N GLY A 1031 86.19 12.32 -22.82
CA GLY A 1031 86.34 12.18 -21.37
C GLY A 1031 85.77 13.32 -20.53
N ASN A 1032 85.36 14.45 -21.14
CA ASN A 1032 84.66 15.54 -20.45
C ASN A 1032 83.15 15.29 -20.32
N PHE A 1033 82.64 14.15 -20.76
CA PHE A 1033 81.24 13.76 -20.63
C PHE A 1033 81.16 12.47 -19.82
N VAL A 1034 80.32 12.47 -18.79
CA VAL A 1034 80.09 11.32 -17.91
C VAL A 1034 78.60 11.04 -17.85
N THR A 1035 78.21 9.77 -17.87
CA THR A 1035 76.81 9.40 -17.66
C THR A 1035 76.46 9.52 -16.18
N ALA A 1036 75.27 10.06 -15.89
CA ALA A 1036 74.68 10.05 -14.55
C ALA A 1036 74.63 8.63 -13.97
#